data_AF-A0A521QMJ4-F1
#
_entry.id   AF-A0A521QMJ4-F1
#
_cell.length_a   1.000
_cell.length_b   1.000
_cell.length_c   1.000
_cell.angle_alpha   90.00
_cell.angle_beta   90.00
_cell.angle_gamma   90.00
#
_symmetry.space_group_name_H-M   'P 1'
#
loop_
_entity.id
_entity.type
_entity.pdbx_description
1 polymer ?
#
loop_
_entity_poly.entity_id
_entity_poly.type
_entity_poly.pdbx_seq_one_letter_code
_entity_poly.pdbx_strand_id
1 'polypeptide(L)'
;MSTTAMNFALSSTYQNNLTSSGAGNNGVYVNATAFDGNGNFVGTINLISNGVMSGTSSLQLTNGTTLTGGNVVITVQQTGGTIAPLTLNSSTTIGSLLNTGNATASNYRYDAIEVTLLGEGSDVADLTNIVQFGAPMSLSVSYSGASGLPTDTRGYAISGQTLINDLIALSPSGSQNYSFAPGSPLNQQRETLSLANNVNPNPLNVASDWNSYVTGFQSVTGDVYLAAYFNGVSGGPGPSLSYYNVAYDSSAGVFWLNPVALNGISTTNYSLRIPATQTSGSQVNALTQNIYTQGGTLDVYTAQNGTLVQTYNTFTPNNAYGNIAKYLVAGFDAGFWGGSANSANPLSTGKIDLNQTWNWGANYAYAAINAPAGSGSFGYTNSIGTGTGTVGDPARKMYYDPFAAEFFKSSNAYGYSYSDLISNGGGVNPGISVYDPGTKTNVTAIDVKLFDLSETPTGYKPPTFNYVAPTGSTYSPAATATSDQFLFDFSLAGKYAPVSGTPMAFRFYAPGQAQAGSDGFVTFNLPVNYNQIYSLTNSGGQWTLTANASSGAIGYFNITGAPMTSDGSTSWYQIVLGTGSSAKTYNIYAHGTASTVTSAVIDGGAEAQLIPGQANQVKFSFNPGGSITFDPAYFASSNPTPPTPPPQNLAAPLVGTLNSGGSFNQFASLLDLKQSDVAFSWSSTGDGNKIEAGNIAEIRLADKDNADWIMTPIITQSTLNGDWVTKLSSQFGNGDYSAFMQQYRPTDYDLNNPVDSATVAVDFSVNLDTLGLVSADGGTALGLTAGGSTTAGNWIQLNATSSTLPNGTLIAYATDASGNMIARDGSITTSLDAAALGRIGSVASDSGATFFSGEQSIYLPVGQELHFAIVAGNGVVDTTPTVSVTGSGPTLGISVSDSFGRINLTAQVDNTLSESATLAASQRLTDHGWIYLTQNAQVGVNLAWSGDYVNTLHFVRIDVNPADATQWQVGGVAYGDTDAFRNAVQSNWEFMSTQGHSTGTANAVWSVQGDSGYYAPVLVTPDGMWMLNNSATSTANSDGRQHVRTFGENVFGFEDTIASKGADFDYNDMIVKLTML
;
A
#
# COMPACT_ATOMS: atom_id res chain seq x y z
N MET A 1 -12.64 7.65 -33.03
CA MET A 1 -12.83 6.43 -32.21
C MET A 1 -13.61 5.45 -33.08
N SER A 2 -13.13 4.21 -33.23
CA SER A 2 -13.86 3.17 -33.95
C SER A 2 -15.13 2.81 -33.16
N THR A 3 -16.24 2.60 -33.86
CA THR A 3 -17.47 2.11 -33.25
C THR A 3 -17.41 0.59 -33.18
N THR A 4 -17.36 0.02 -31.97
CA THR A 4 -17.47 -1.42 -31.76
C THR A 4 -18.94 -1.80 -31.58
N ALA A 5 -19.39 -2.81 -32.32
CA ALA A 5 -20.73 -3.39 -32.18
C ALA A 5 -20.64 -4.84 -31.71
N MET A 6 -21.63 -5.28 -30.93
CA MET A 6 -21.79 -6.70 -30.59
C MET A 6 -22.90 -7.29 -31.47
N ASN A 7 -22.53 -8.25 -32.32
CA ASN A 7 -23.45 -8.89 -33.24
C ASN A 7 -23.91 -10.23 -32.65
N PHE A 8 -25.21 -10.47 -32.66
CA PHE A 8 -25.82 -11.65 -32.09
C PHE A 8 -26.39 -12.57 -33.17
N ALA A 9 -26.08 -13.85 -33.07
CA ALA A 9 -26.67 -14.91 -33.87
C ALA A 9 -27.30 -15.97 -32.97
N LEU A 10 -28.32 -16.65 -33.49
CA LEU A 10 -28.90 -17.84 -32.87
C LEU A 10 -28.53 -19.06 -33.72
N SER A 11 -28.24 -20.20 -33.11
CA SER A 11 -28.16 -21.45 -33.86
C SER A 11 -29.51 -21.76 -34.52
N SER A 12 -29.51 -22.53 -35.61
CA SER A 12 -30.75 -22.91 -36.29
C SER A 12 -31.68 -23.70 -35.36
N THR A 13 -31.12 -24.55 -34.51
CA THR A 13 -31.87 -25.34 -33.52
C THR A 13 -32.51 -24.41 -32.49
N TYR A 14 -31.73 -23.48 -31.94
CA TYR A 14 -32.23 -22.57 -30.91
C TYR A 14 -33.27 -21.60 -31.45
N GLN A 15 -33.03 -21.05 -32.64
CA GLN A 15 -33.99 -20.23 -33.37
C GLN A 15 -35.31 -20.99 -33.57
N ASN A 16 -35.25 -22.24 -34.04
CA ASN A 16 -36.44 -23.06 -34.22
C ASN A 16 -37.18 -23.26 -32.90
N ASN A 17 -36.48 -23.56 -31.80
CA ASN A 17 -37.09 -23.75 -30.49
C ASN A 17 -37.77 -22.47 -29.97
N LEU A 18 -37.08 -21.32 -30.07
CA LEU A 18 -37.59 -20.01 -29.67
C LEU A 18 -38.79 -19.53 -30.52
N THR A 19 -38.97 -20.07 -31.72
CA THR A 19 -40.01 -19.64 -32.69
C THR A 19 -41.03 -20.74 -33.05
N SER A 20 -40.91 -21.94 -32.46
CA SER A 20 -41.56 -23.22 -32.84
C SER A 20 -43.10 -23.25 -32.89
N SER A 21 -43.77 -22.15 -32.59
CA SER A 21 -45.24 -21.99 -32.63
C SER A 21 -45.75 -20.98 -33.66
N GLY A 22 -44.88 -20.28 -34.38
CA GLY A 22 -45.19 -19.47 -35.58
C GLY A 22 -46.19 -18.32 -35.41
N ALA A 23 -45.78 -17.11 -35.79
CA ALA A 23 -46.60 -15.89 -35.89
C ALA A 23 -47.02 -15.22 -34.56
N GLY A 24 -46.04 -14.67 -33.83
CA GLY A 24 -46.30 -13.54 -32.92
C GLY A 24 -47.23 -13.83 -31.74
N ASN A 25 -47.21 -15.04 -31.19
CA ASN A 25 -48.12 -15.46 -30.12
C ASN A 25 -47.55 -16.54 -29.19
N ASN A 26 -46.23 -16.79 -29.19
CA ASN A 26 -45.65 -17.80 -28.32
C ASN A 26 -45.09 -17.25 -27.00
N GLY A 27 -45.11 -15.92 -26.83
CA GLY A 27 -44.70 -15.25 -25.61
C GLY A 27 -43.20 -15.24 -25.33
N VAL A 28 -42.34 -15.72 -26.23
CA VAL A 28 -40.88 -15.74 -26.04
C VAL A 28 -40.27 -14.41 -26.43
N TYR A 29 -39.41 -13.85 -25.59
CA TYR A 29 -38.60 -12.66 -25.88
C TYR A 29 -37.12 -12.93 -25.59
N VAL A 30 -36.26 -12.44 -26.47
CA VAL A 30 -34.81 -12.47 -26.28
C VAL A 30 -34.28 -11.05 -26.48
N ASN A 31 -33.60 -10.51 -25.47
CA ASN A 31 -33.01 -9.17 -25.50
C ASN A 31 -31.52 -9.24 -25.18
N ALA A 32 -30.73 -8.33 -25.74
CA ALA A 32 -29.36 -8.05 -25.32
C ALA A 32 -29.27 -6.58 -24.89
N THR A 33 -28.82 -6.32 -23.67
CA THR A 33 -28.80 -4.98 -23.06
C THR A 33 -27.43 -4.66 -22.52
N ALA A 34 -26.84 -3.55 -22.97
CA ALA A 34 -25.53 -3.08 -22.53
C ALA A 34 -25.64 -2.12 -21.35
N PHE A 35 -24.71 -2.27 -20.40
CA PHE A 35 -24.53 -1.42 -19.24
C PHE A 35 -23.08 -0.96 -19.13
N ASP A 36 -22.84 0.27 -18.64
CA ASP A 36 -21.49 0.77 -18.34
C ASP A 36 -20.93 0.18 -17.04
N GLY A 37 -19.67 0.48 -16.73
CA GLY A 37 -18.98 0.00 -15.52
C GLY A 37 -19.59 0.50 -14.21
N ASN A 38 -20.51 1.48 -14.24
CA ASN A 38 -21.30 1.91 -13.10
C ASN A 38 -22.67 1.22 -13.04
N GLY A 39 -22.98 0.34 -14.00
CA GLY A 39 -24.23 -0.37 -14.12
C GLY A 39 -25.37 0.43 -14.77
N ASN A 40 -25.08 1.55 -15.43
CA ASN A 40 -26.07 2.39 -16.11
C ASN A 40 -26.39 1.84 -17.50
N PHE A 41 -27.66 1.98 -17.92
CA PHE A 41 -28.13 1.56 -19.24
C PHE A 41 -27.42 2.31 -20.37
N VAL A 42 -26.91 1.57 -21.36
CA VAL A 42 -26.31 2.11 -22.60
C VAL A 42 -27.24 1.92 -23.79
N GLY A 43 -27.79 0.71 -23.95
CA GLY A 43 -28.63 0.39 -25.09
C GLY A 43 -29.19 -1.03 -25.03
N THR A 44 -30.22 -1.29 -25.82
CA THR A 44 -30.84 -2.62 -25.91
C THR A 44 -31.24 -2.93 -27.34
N ILE A 45 -31.14 -4.20 -27.71
CA ILE A 45 -31.75 -4.76 -28.91
C ILE A 45 -32.62 -5.95 -28.55
N ASN A 46 -33.66 -6.15 -29.33
CA ASN A 46 -34.51 -7.32 -29.24
C ASN A 46 -34.16 -8.28 -30.39
N LEU A 47 -33.79 -9.52 -30.06
CA LEU A 47 -33.43 -10.58 -31.00
C LEU A 47 -34.66 -11.42 -31.38
N ILE A 48 -35.53 -11.67 -30.40
CA ILE A 48 -36.83 -12.32 -30.56
C ILE A 48 -37.88 -11.46 -29.86
N SER A 49 -38.95 -11.12 -30.58
CA SER A 49 -40.14 -10.47 -30.01
C SER A 49 -41.34 -11.38 -30.21
N ASN A 50 -41.89 -11.89 -29.11
CA ASN A 50 -43.08 -12.74 -29.11
C ASN A 50 -42.97 -13.94 -30.09
N GLY A 51 -41.81 -14.58 -30.11
CA GLY A 51 -41.54 -15.73 -30.99
C GLY A 51 -41.26 -15.40 -32.45
N VAL A 52 -41.01 -14.12 -32.76
CA VAL A 52 -40.64 -13.68 -34.11
C VAL A 52 -39.23 -13.11 -34.07
N MET A 53 -38.39 -13.58 -35.00
CA MET A 53 -37.06 -13.00 -35.23
C MET A 53 -37.17 -11.50 -35.49
N SER A 54 -36.42 -10.73 -34.73
CA SER A 54 -36.17 -9.34 -35.07
C SER A 54 -35.26 -9.25 -36.29
N GLY A 55 -35.45 -8.24 -37.14
CA GLY A 55 -34.52 -7.91 -38.22
C GLY A 55 -33.22 -7.25 -37.72
N THR A 56 -33.11 -6.98 -36.41
CA THR A 56 -31.96 -6.33 -35.79
C THR A 56 -31.17 -7.34 -34.97
N SER A 57 -29.87 -7.47 -35.25
CA SER A 57 -28.96 -8.39 -34.57
C SER A 57 -27.69 -7.73 -34.05
N SER A 58 -27.52 -6.42 -34.19
CA SER A 58 -26.30 -5.71 -33.83
C SER A 58 -26.58 -4.63 -32.79
N LEU A 59 -25.94 -4.76 -31.62
CA LEU A 59 -25.99 -3.78 -30.54
C LEU A 59 -24.77 -2.88 -30.62
N GLN A 60 -24.99 -1.59 -30.86
CA GLN A 60 -23.90 -0.62 -30.81
C GLN A 60 -23.49 -0.42 -29.35
N LEU A 61 -22.22 -0.69 -29.05
CA LEU A 61 -21.64 -0.43 -27.73
C LEU A 61 -21.15 1.02 -27.61
N THR A 62 -21.24 1.78 -28.70
CA THR A 62 -20.82 3.17 -28.81
C THR A 62 -21.88 3.98 -29.55
N ASN A 63 -22.87 4.51 -28.84
CA ASN A 63 -23.87 5.42 -29.43
C ASN A 63 -24.12 6.62 -28.52
N GLY A 64 -23.30 7.67 -28.67
CA GLY A 64 -23.44 8.95 -27.98
C GLY A 64 -22.80 9.03 -26.58
N THR A 65 -22.61 7.90 -25.90
CA THR A 65 -21.77 7.74 -24.69
C THR A 65 -20.89 6.51 -24.87
N THR A 66 -19.58 6.65 -24.65
CA THR A 66 -18.60 5.57 -24.87
C THR A 66 -18.71 4.56 -23.73
N LEU A 67 -19.07 3.30 -24.04
CA LEU A 67 -18.80 2.18 -23.14
C LEU A 67 -17.29 2.02 -23.07
N THR A 68 -16.65 2.45 -21.99
CA THR A 68 -15.21 2.24 -21.74
C THR A 68 -14.95 0.88 -21.11
N GLY A 69 -15.95 0.36 -20.40
CA GLY A 69 -16.06 -1.00 -19.91
C GLY A 69 -17.43 -1.24 -19.30
N GLY A 70 -17.87 -2.49 -19.21
CA GLY A 70 -19.15 -2.87 -18.62
C GLY A 70 -19.64 -4.24 -19.06
N ASN A 71 -20.96 -4.47 -19.01
CA ASN A 71 -21.56 -5.78 -19.27
C ASN A 71 -22.63 -5.71 -20.35
N VAL A 72 -22.75 -6.77 -21.14
CA VAL A 72 -23.92 -7.02 -21.99
C VAL A 72 -24.70 -8.20 -21.42
N VAL A 73 -25.93 -7.94 -20.96
CA VAL A 73 -26.82 -8.94 -20.37
C VAL A 73 -27.80 -9.42 -21.42
N ILE A 74 -27.84 -10.73 -21.64
CA ILE A 74 -28.75 -11.41 -22.55
C ILE A 74 -29.87 -12.00 -21.70
N THR A 75 -31.12 -11.61 -21.96
CA THR A 75 -32.30 -12.16 -21.27
C THR A 75 -33.13 -13.01 -22.21
N VAL A 76 -33.50 -14.22 -21.80
CA VAL A 76 -34.49 -15.06 -22.49
C VAL A 76 -35.70 -15.19 -21.58
N GLN A 77 -36.81 -14.59 -21.99
CA GLN A 77 -38.04 -14.50 -21.22
C GLN A 77 -39.15 -15.31 -21.88
N GLN A 78 -39.98 -15.95 -21.05
CA GLN A 78 -41.27 -16.47 -21.45
C GLN A 78 -42.39 -15.70 -20.74
N THR A 79 -43.26 -15.07 -21.53
CA THR A 79 -44.48 -14.40 -21.07
C THR A 79 -45.69 -15.35 -21.12
N GLY A 80 -46.73 -15.03 -20.35
CA GLY A 80 -47.94 -15.85 -20.23
C GLY A 80 -48.73 -15.53 -18.96
N GLY A 81 -50.06 -15.67 -19.00
CA GLY A 81 -50.91 -15.28 -17.87
C GLY A 81 -50.76 -13.81 -17.50
N THR A 82 -50.31 -13.52 -16.28
CA THR A 82 -50.05 -12.15 -15.77
C THR A 82 -48.63 -11.63 -16.04
N ILE A 83 -47.74 -12.44 -16.62
CA ILE A 83 -46.33 -12.08 -16.84
C ILE A 83 -46.20 -11.31 -18.15
N ALA A 84 -45.84 -10.03 -18.04
CA ALA A 84 -45.66 -9.11 -19.18
C ALA A 84 -44.20 -9.12 -19.71
N PRO A 85 -43.96 -8.67 -20.95
CA PRO A 85 -42.61 -8.48 -21.48
C PRO A 85 -41.78 -7.52 -20.62
N LEU A 86 -40.47 -7.80 -20.49
CA LEU A 86 -39.54 -6.91 -19.79
C LEU A 86 -39.55 -5.50 -20.41
N THR A 87 -39.61 -4.48 -19.56
CA THR A 87 -39.46 -3.07 -19.97
C THR A 87 -38.00 -2.67 -19.81
N LEU A 88 -37.28 -2.57 -20.94
CA LEU A 88 -35.85 -2.25 -20.98
C LEU A 88 -35.65 -0.84 -21.54
N ASN A 89 -35.18 0.08 -20.71
CA ASN A 89 -34.99 1.49 -21.07
C ASN A 89 -33.91 2.14 -20.19
N SER A 90 -33.74 3.46 -20.30
CA SER A 90 -32.73 4.22 -19.56
C SER A 90 -32.86 4.19 -18.02
N SER A 91 -33.97 3.70 -17.47
CA SER A 91 -34.15 3.49 -16.03
C SER A 91 -33.80 2.06 -15.58
N THR A 92 -33.57 1.14 -16.51
CA THR A 92 -33.12 -0.21 -16.20
C THR A 92 -31.68 -0.15 -15.67
N THR A 93 -31.42 -0.74 -14.52
CA THR A 93 -30.06 -0.91 -13.98
C THR A 93 -29.62 -2.35 -14.15
N ILE A 94 -28.31 -2.59 -14.25
CA ILE A 94 -27.79 -3.96 -14.37
C ILE A 94 -28.28 -4.85 -13.22
N GLY A 95 -28.28 -4.33 -11.99
CA GLY A 95 -28.74 -5.05 -10.80
C GLY A 95 -30.24 -5.36 -10.80
N SER A 96 -31.05 -4.70 -11.64
CA SER A 96 -32.46 -5.07 -11.81
C SER A 96 -32.64 -6.31 -12.69
N LEU A 97 -31.73 -6.56 -13.63
CA LEU A 97 -31.75 -7.74 -14.50
C LEU A 97 -31.02 -8.93 -13.87
N LEU A 98 -29.84 -8.69 -13.27
CA LEU A 98 -29.04 -9.69 -12.54
C LEU A 98 -29.62 -9.94 -11.13
N ASN A 99 -30.93 -10.17 -11.07
CA ASN A 99 -31.67 -10.41 -9.84
C ASN A 99 -32.58 -11.63 -10.01
N THR A 100 -32.34 -12.65 -9.21
CA THR A 100 -33.03 -13.94 -9.28
C THR A 100 -34.50 -13.87 -8.86
N GLY A 101 -34.83 -12.93 -7.96
CA GLY A 101 -36.22 -12.62 -7.61
C GLY A 101 -36.99 -12.03 -8.79
N ASN A 102 -36.39 -11.06 -9.49
CA ASN A 102 -36.97 -10.47 -10.69
C ASN A 102 -37.05 -11.48 -11.85
N ALA A 103 -35.99 -12.28 -12.04
CA ALA A 103 -35.92 -13.37 -13.01
C ALA A 103 -37.05 -14.39 -12.79
N THR A 104 -37.31 -14.74 -11.53
CA THR A 104 -38.42 -15.62 -11.14
C THR A 104 -39.78 -14.97 -11.38
N ALA A 105 -39.99 -13.75 -10.88
CA ALA A 105 -41.27 -13.05 -10.99
C ALA A 105 -41.66 -12.75 -12.44
N SER A 106 -40.67 -12.45 -13.29
CA SER A 106 -40.85 -12.10 -14.69
C SER A 106 -40.53 -13.25 -15.65
N ASN A 107 -40.26 -14.45 -15.12
CA ASN A 107 -39.99 -15.70 -15.84
C ASN A 107 -38.97 -15.55 -16.99
N TYR A 108 -37.80 -15.00 -16.67
CA TYR A 108 -36.65 -14.93 -17.58
C TYR A 108 -35.41 -15.59 -16.98
N ARG A 109 -34.50 -16.00 -17.85
CA ARG A 109 -33.10 -16.27 -17.49
C ARG A 109 -32.20 -15.18 -18.03
N TYR A 110 -31.01 -15.07 -17.46
CA TYR A 110 -29.99 -14.13 -17.93
C TYR A 110 -28.61 -14.79 -18.02
N ASP A 111 -27.84 -14.35 -19.01
CA ASP A 111 -26.42 -14.63 -19.22
C ASP A 111 -25.70 -13.28 -19.43
N ALA A 112 -24.40 -13.20 -19.13
CA ALA A 112 -23.65 -11.95 -19.24
C ALA A 112 -22.32 -12.13 -20.00
N ILE A 113 -21.91 -11.04 -20.63
CA ILE A 113 -20.62 -10.88 -21.32
C ILE A 113 -19.98 -9.63 -20.73
N GLU A 114 -18.70 -9.71 -20.37
CA GLU A 114 -17.93 -8.56 -19.90
C GLU A 114 -17.07 -8.02 -21.04
N VAL A 115 -16.86 -6.70 -21.08
CA VAL A 115 -16.06 -6.07 -22.13
C VAL A 115 -15.40 -4.79 -21.62
N THR A 116 -14.16 -4.54 -22.05
CA THR A 116 -13.44 -3.27 -21.91
C THR A 116 -13.11 -2.72 -23.30
N LEU A 117 -13.29 -1.40 -23.53
CA LEU A 117 -13.13 -0.74 -24.82
C LEU A 117 -12.46 0.64 -24.68
N LEU A 118 -11.23 0.69 -24.17
CA LEU A 118 -10.43 1.91 -24.00
C LEU A 118 -9.63 2.31 -25.26
N GLY A 119 -9.54 1.43 -26.25
CA GLY A 119 -8.67 1.55 -27.42
C GLY A 119 -7.24 1.10 -27.14
N GLU A 120 -7.04 0.26 -26.13
CA GLU A 120 -5.74 -0.13 -25.60
C GLU A 120 -5.50 -1.64 -25.75
N GLY A 121 -4.23 -2.07 -25.77
CA GLY A 121 -3.89 -3.49 -25.94
C GLY A 121 -4.37 -4.42 -24.81
N SER A 122 -4.80 -3.85 -23.68
CA SER A 122 -5.40 -4.55 -22.55
C SER A 122 -6.91 -4.78 -22.70
N ASP A 123 -7.55 -4.25 -23.74
CA ASP A 123 -8.99 -4.40 -23.95
C ASP A 123 -9.36 -5.85 -24.28
N VAL A 124 -10.24 -6.41 -23.44
CA VAL A 124 -10.71 -7.80 -23.57
C VAL A 124 -12.24 -7.89 -23.49
N ALA A 125 -12.78 -8.99 -24.02
CA ALA A 125 -14.13 -9.45 -23.75
C ALA A 125 -14.12 -10.91 -23.27
N ASP A 126 -15.15 -11.33 -22.55
CA ASP A 126 -15.25 -12.71 -22.06
C ASP A 126 -16.70 -13.15 -21.81
N LEU A 127 -16.88 -14.47 -21.74
CA LEU A 127 -18.11 -15.09 -21.28
C LEU A 127 -18.07 -15.23 -19.76
N THR A 128 -19.12 -14.82 -19.06
CA THR A 128 -19.20 -14.98 -17.59
C THR A 128 -20.39 -15.85 -17.17
N ASN A 129 -20.10 -16.86 -16.34
CA ASN A 129 -21.08 -17.74 -15.69
C ASN A 129 -20.94 -17.71 -14.16
N ILE A 130 -20.29 -16.68 -13.62
CA ILE A 130 -20.00 -16.56 -12.18
C ILE A 130 -21.27 -16.74 -11.35
N VAL A 131 -22.38 -16.10 -11.75
CA VAL A 131 -23.65 -16.13 -11.00
C VAL A 131 -24.52 -17.32 -11.39
N GLN A 132 -24.62 -17.65 -12.68
CA GLN A 132 -25.44 -18.76 -13.16
C GLN A 132 -25.06 -19.19 -14.58
N PHE A 133 -25.55 -20.38 -14.95
CA PHE A 133 -25.54 -20.84 -16.33
C PHE A 133 -26.97 -20.82 -16.91
N GLY A 134 -27.17 -20.08 -18.00
CA GLY A 134 -28.44 -19.99 -18.72
C GLY A 134 -28.40 -20.69 -20.08
N ALA A 135 -27.48 -20.27 -20.97
CA ALA A 135 -27.34 -20.85 -22.30
C ALA A 135 -25.87 -21.06 -22.70
N PRO A 136 -25.55 -22.13 -23.45
CA PRO A 136 -24.25 -22.27 -24.07
C PRO A 136 -24.07 -21.20 -25.18
N MET A 137 -22.93 -20.52 -25.17
CA MET A 137 -22.60 -19.40 -26.07
C MET A 137 -21.22 -19.57 -26.71
N SER A 138 -20.99 -18.89 -27.84
CA SER A 138 -19.65 -18.62 -28.34
C SER A 138 -19.42 -17.13 -28.56
N LEU A 139 -18.24 -16.65 -28.22
CA LEU A 139 -17.77 -15.28 -28.42
C LEU A 139 -16.60 -15.32 -29.41
N SER A 140 -16.65 -14.57 -30.51
CA SER A 140 -15.60 -14.52 -31.54
C SER A 140 -15.20 -13.09 -31.89
N VAL A 141 -13.91 -12.93 -32.18
CA VAL A 141 -13.33 -11.67 -32.67
C VAL A 141 -12.49 -11.96 -33.91
N SER A 142 -12.81 -11.26 -35.00
CA SER A 142 -12.00 -11.25 -36.23
C SER A 142 -11.18 -9.98 -36.30
N TYR A 143 -9.86 -10.14 -36.48
CA TYR A 143 -8.93 -9.02 -36.61
C TYR A 143 -8.74 -8.62 -38.07
N SER A 144 -8.29 -7.39 -38.31
CA SER A 144 -7.95 -6.89 -39.62
C SER A 144 -6.84 -7.71 -40.27
N GLY A 145 -6.82 -7.76 -41.60
CA GLY A 145 -5.72 -8.42 -42.33
C GLY A 145 -4.33 -7.83 -42.05
N ALA A 146 -4.27 -6.57 -41.59
CA ALA A 146 -3.02 -5.91 -41.19
C ALA A 146 -2.45 -6.46 -39.88
N SER A 147 -3.30 -7.01 -39.00
CA SER A 147 -2.87 -7.64 -37.75
C SER A 147 -2.13 -8.97 -37.98
N GLY A 148 -2.46 -9.68 -39.07
CA GLY A 148 -2.01 -11.05 -39.31
C GLY A 148 -2.54 -12.08 -38.30
N LEU A 149 -3.44 -11.70 -37.39
CA LEU A 149 -4.01 -12.59 -36.38
C LEU A 149 -5.22 -13.36 -36.94
N PRO A 150 -5.38 -14.65 -36.61
CA PRO A 150 -6.58 -15.40 -36.97
C PRO A 150 -7.78 -14.95 -36.14
N THR A 151 -9.00 -15.24 -36.62
CA THR A 151 -10.20 -15.14 -35.78
C THR A 151 -10.00 -15.98 -34.52
N ASP A 152 -10.23 -15.37 -33.37
CA ASP A 152 -10.21 -16.07 -32.09
C ASP A 152 -11.63 -16.29 -31.58
N THR A 153 -11.85 -17.38 -30.86
CA THR A 153 -13.18 -17.79 -30.37
C THR A 153 -13.07 -18.41 -28.98
N ARG A 154 -14.09 -18.19 -28.15
CA ARG A 154 -14.31 -18.80 -26.83
C ARG A 154 -15.68 -19.49 -26.83
N GLY A 155 -15.80 -20.64 -26.15
CA GLY A 155 -17.04 -21.40 -26.08
C GLY A 155 -16.98 -22.57 -25.10
N TYR A 156 -17.78 -23.61 -25.33
CA TYR A 156 -17.92 -24.75 -24.42
C TYR A 156 -17.51 -26.05 -25.12
N ALA A 157 -16.84 -26.94 -24.39
CA ALA A 157 -16.39 -28.25 -24.87
C ALA A 157 -17.53 -29.27 -24.96
N ILE A 158 -18.61 -29.03 -24.21
CA ILE A 158 -19.74 -29.92 -24.03
C ILE A 158 -21.05 -29.20 -24.34
N SER A 159 -22.14 -29.96 -24.46
CA SER A 159 -23.47 -29.38 -24.64
C SER A 159 -23.95 -28.67 -23.38
N GLY A 160 -24.83 -27.67 -23.54
CA GLY A 160 -25.43 -27.00 -22.38
C GLY A 160 -26.18 -27.98 -21.46
N GLN A 161 -26.84 -28.99 -22.02
CA GLN A 161 -27.55 -30.01 -21.26
C GLN A 161 -26.59 -30.92 -20.47
N THR A 162 -25.43 -31.25 -21.03
CA THR A 162 -24.38 -31.98 -20.31
C THR A 162 -23.90 -31.16 -19.12
N LEU A 163 -23.56 -29.88 -19.33
CA LEU A 163 -23.11 -29.01 -18.25
C LEU A 163 -24.18 -28.86 -17.16
N ILE A 164 -25.46 -28.69 -17.53
CA ILE A 164 -26.58 -28.64 -16.58
C ILE A 164 -26.67 -29.94 -15.76
N ASN A 165 -26.55 -31.09 -16.41
CA ASN A 165 -26.60 -32.38 -15.71
C ASN A 165 -25.43 -32.53 -14.73
N ASP A 166 -24.23 -32.09 -15.12
CA ASP A 166 -23.03 -32.13 -14.28
C ASP A 166 -23.21 -31.21 -13.05
N LEU A 167 -23.70 -29.99 -13.25
CA LEU A 167 -23.98 -29.05 -12.15
C LEU A 167 -25.12 -29.55 -11.23
N ILE A 168 -26.17 -30.17 -11.78
CA ILE A 168 -27.23 -30.82 -10.99
C ILE A 168 -26.66 -31.96 -10.15
N ALA A 169 -25.75 -32.77 -10.69
CA ALA A 169 -25.12 -33.87 -9.97
C ALA A 169 -24.28 -33.40 -8.77
N LEU A 170 -23.84 -32.13 -8.76
CA LEU A 170 -23.11 -31.49 -7.66
C LEU A 170 -24.01 -30.82 -6.61
N SER A 171 -25.31 -30.72 -6.89
CA SER A 171 -26.28 -29.92 -6.14
C SER A 171 -27.20 -30.78 -5.26
N PRO A 172 -27.56 -30.36 -4.03
CA PRO A 172 -28.53 -31.08 -3.21
C PRO A 172 -29.85 -31.36 -3.96
N SER A 173 -30.48 -32.50 -3.69
CA SER A 173 -31.73 -32.88 -4.36
C SER A 173 -32.79 -31.77 -4.25
N GLY A 174 -33.36 -31.36 -5.39
CA GLY A 174 -34.39 -30.31 -5.47
C GLY A 174 -33.89 -28.87 -5.41
N SER A 175 -32.58 -28.62 -5.26
CA SER A 175 -32.02 -27.26 -5.24
C SER A 175 -31.96 -26.59 -6.61
N GLN A 176 -32.06 -27.34 -7.70
CA GLN A 176 -31.96 -26.85 -9.09
C GLN A 176 -33.34 -26.76 -9.79
N ASN A 177 -34.42 -26.50 -9.04
CA ASN A 177 -35.81 -26.48 -9.55
C ASN A 177 -36.22 -25.13 -10.19
N TYR A 178 -35.44 -24.65 -11.16
CA TYR A 178 -35.73 -23.38 -11.85
C TYR A 178 -36.04 -23.63 -13.32
N SER A 179 -37.23 -24.14 -13.60
CA SER A 179 -37.76 -24.28 -14.97
C SER A 179 -38.55 -23.04 -15.39
N PHE A 180 -38.72 -22.86 -16.70
CA PHE A 180 -39.72 -21.92 -17.20
C PHE A 180 -41.13 -22.40 -16.80
N ALA A 181 -42.06 -21.45 -16.64
CA ALA A 181 -43.44 -21.75 -16.25
C ALA A 181 -44.08 -22.87 -17.11
N PRO A 182 -44.83 -23.82 -16.50
CA PRO A 182 -45.49 -24.92 -17.22
C PRO A 182 -46.44 -24.43 -18.32
N GLY A 183 -46.46 -25.12 -19.48
CA GLY A 183 -47.30 -24.74 -20.64
C GLY A 183 -46.63 -23.80 -21.65
N SER A 184 -45.36 -23.47 -21.42
CA SER A 184 -44.48 -22.67 -22.27
C SER A 184 -43.90 -23.47 -23.47
N PRO A 185 -43.60 -22.83 -24.62
CA PRO A 185 -42.76 -23.42 -25.69
C PRO A 185 -41.31 -23.68 -25.23
N LEU A 186 -40.84 -22.97 -24.19
CA LEU A 186 -39.60 -23.28 -23.47
C LEU A 186 -39.92 -24.26 -22.32
N ASN A 187 -39.66 -25.54 -22.52
CA ASN A 187 -39.82 -26.61 -21.53
C ASN A 187 -38.49 -27.02 -20.87
N GLN A 188 -37.46 -26.20 -21.05
CA GLN A 188 -36.09 -26.42 -20.61
C GLN A 188 -35.84 -25.82 -19.21
N GLN A 189 -34.67 -26.14 -18.65
CA GLN A 189 -34.14 -25.44 -17.47
C GLN A 189 -34.02 -23.95 -17.79
N ARG A 190 -34.57 -23.09 -16.91
CA ARG A 190 -34.46 -21.64 -17.04
C ARG A 190 -33.08 -21.20 -16.60
N GLU A 191 -32.68 -21.53 -15.38
CA GLU A 191 -31.37 -21.18 -14.82
C GLU A 191 -30.80 -22.34 -14.03
N THR A 192 -29.48 -22.51 -14.07
CA THR A 192 -28.75 -23.44 -13.21
C THR A 192 -27.85 -22.65 -12.30
N LEU A 193 -28.04 -22.82 -10.99
CA LEU A 193 -27.31 -22.07 -9.97
C LEU A 193 -25.84 -22.52 -9.93
N SER A 194 -24.94 -21.55 -9.72
CA SER A 194 -23.56 -21.76 -9.26
C SER A 194 -23.43 -21.35 -7.78
N LEU A 195 -22.25 -21.58 -7.19
CA LEU A 195 -21.99 -21.20 -5.79
C LEU A 195 -22.00 -19.68 -5.55
N ALA A 196 -21.56 -18.88 -6.53
CA ALA A 196 -21.62 -17.42 -6.46
C ALA A 196 -23.01 -16.83 -6.79
N ASN A 197 -24.06 -17.65 -6.92
CA ASN A 197 -25.39 -17.16 -7.27
C ASN A 197 -26.02 -16.28 -6.16
N ASN A 198 -26.72 -15.21 -6.58
CA ASN A 198 -27.40 -14.23 -5.74
C ASN A 198 -28.83 -14.63 -5.29
N VAL A 199 -29.30 -15.87 -5.50
CA VAL A 199 -30.51 -16.38 -4.83
C VAL A 199 -30.30 -16.26 -3.32
N ASN A 200 -31.28 -15.72 -2.59
CA ASN A 200 -31.19 -15.57 -1.15
C ASN A 200 -32.34 -16.33 -0.44
N PRO A 201 -32.05 -17.36 0.37
CA PRO A 201 -30.74 -17.99 0.57
C PRO A 201 -30.34 -18.85 -0.64
N ASN A 202 -29.05 -18.85 -1.02
CA ASN A 202 -28.55 -19.74 -2.06
C ASN A 202 -28.47 -21.15 -1.45
N PRO A 203 -29.28 -22.13 -1.92
CA PRO A 203 -29.31 -23.47 -1.33
C PRO A 203 -28.01 -24.27 -1.52
N LEU A 204 -27.10 -23.78 -2.37
CA LEU A 204 -25.78 -24.39 -2.58
C LEU A 204 -24.74 -23.91 -1.55
N ASN A 205 -25.01 -22.80 -0.84
CA ASN A 205 -24.07 -22.20 0.11
C ASN A 205 -24.17 -22.88 1.48
N VAL A 206 -23.55 -24.04 1.60
CA VAL A 206 -23.50 -24.84 2.84
C VAL A 206 -22.13 -24.67 3.48
N ALA A 207 -21.97 -23.62 4.32
CA ALA A 207 -20.68 -23.26 4.94
C ALA A 207 -19.96 -24.45 5.62
N SER A 208 -20.71 -25.41 6.18
CA SER A 208 -20.13 -26.60 6.81
C SER A 208 -19.38 -27.55 5.88
N ASP A 209 -19.62 -27.49 4.56
CA ASP A 209 -18.94 -28.34 3.58
C ASP A 209 -17.43 -28.08 3.54
N TRP A 210 -17.01 -26.86 3.90
CA TRP A 210 -15.60 -26.44 3.98
C TRP A 210 -14.95 -26.71 5.34
N ASN A 211 -15.70 -27.13 6.37
CA ASN A 211 -15.17 -27.30 7.73
C ASN A 211 -13.94 -28.21 7.77
N SER A 212 -13.94 -29.30 6.98
CA SER A 212 -12.82 -30.24 6.96
C SER A 212 -11.57 -29.59 6.36
N TYR A 213 -11.71 -28.83 5.28
CA TYR A 213 -10.57 -28.17 4.65
C TYR A 213 -10.05 -27.02 5.50
N VAL A 214 -10.93 -26.16 6.04
CA VAL A 214 -10.55 -25.07 6.94
C VAL A 214 -9.93 -25.59 8.24
N THR A 215 -10.41 -26.71 8.79
CA THR A 215 -9.79 -27.34 9.96
C THR A 215 -8.43 -27.93 9.63
N GLY A 216 -8.31 -28.63 8.49
CA GLY A 216 -7.02 -29.16 8.05
C GLY A 216 -6.01 -28.05 7.71
N PHE A 217 -6.47 -26.90 7.20
CA PHE A 217 -5.63 -25.75 6.89
C PHE A 217 -4.83 -25.26 8.11
N GLN A 218 -5.38 -25.42 9.32
CA GLN A 218 -4.70 -25.09 10.57
C GLN A 218 -3.31 -25.74 10.68
N SER A 219 -3.14 -26.97 10.18
CA SER A 219 -1.88 -27.71 10.29
C SER A 219 -0.79 -27.28 9.29
N VAL A 220 -1.15 -26.53 8.25
CA VAL A 220 -0.20 -26.07 7.22
C VAL A 220 0.04 -24.57 7.26
N THR A 221 -0.64 -23.81 8.12
CA THR A 221 -0.54 -22.33 8.18
C THR A 221 0.90 -21.82 8.24
N GLY A 222 1.80 -22.51 8.94
CA GLY A 222 3.22 -22.13 9.04
C GLY A 222 4.00 -22.13 7.71
N ASP A 223 3.50 -22.82 6.69
CA ASP A 223 4.10 -22.89 5.36
C ASP A 223 3.38 -21.99 4.33
N VAL A 224 2.32 -21.27 4.76
CA VAL A 224 1.45 -20.53 3.86
C VAL A 224 1.88 -19.08 3.73
N TYR A 225 2.17 -18.68 2.49
CA TYR A 225 2.58 -17.33 2.13
C TYR A 225 1.76 -16.76 0.97
N LEU A 226 1.17 -15.60 1.22
CA LEU A 226 0.34 -14.84 0.29
C LEU A 226 1.13 -13.63 -0.21
N ALA A 227 1.30 -13.50 -1.52
CA ALA A 227 1.96 -12.37 -2.15
C ALA A 227 1.07 -11.83 -3.27
N ALA A 228 0.79 -10.52 -3.24
CA ALA A 228 0.03 -9.85 -4.28
C ALA A 228 0.50 -8.42 -4.45
N TYR A 229 0.48 -7.92 -5.69
CA TYR A 229 0.64 -6.50 -5.97
C TYR A 229 -0.74 -5.89 -6.26
N PHE A 230 -1.08 -4.82 -5.55
CA PHE A 230 -2.27 -4.04 -5.78
C PHE A 230 -1.90 -2.81 -6.60
N ASN A 231 -2.52 -2.60 -7.76
CA ASN A 231 -2.19 -1.50 -8.68
C ASN A 231 -2.75 -0.13 -8.24
N GLY A 232 -3.42 -0.05 -7.09
CA GLY A 232 -4.08 1.16 -6.61
C GLY A 232 -5.46 1.40 -7.24
N VAL A 233 -6.20 2.37 -6.71
CA VAL A 233 -7.46 2.87 -7.29
C VAL A 233 -7.37 4.39 -7.43
N SER A 234 -7.84 4.93 -8.55
CA SER A 234 -7.92 6.38 -8.73
C SER A 234 -8.76 7.02 -7.63
N GLY A 235 -8.22 8.03 -6.94
CA GLY A 235 -8.85 8.68 -5.78
C GLY A 235 -8.94 7.81 -4.51
N GLY A 236 -8.39 6.59 -4.53
CA GLY A 236 -8.39 5.64 -3.41
C GLY A 236 -6.98 5.32 -2.89
N PRO A 237 -6.80 4.15 -2.25
CA PRO A 237 -5.50 3.66 -1.81
C PRO A 237 -4.52 3.53 -2.98
N GLY A 238 -3.25 3.90 -2.74
CA GLY A 238 -2.17 3.81 -3.72
C GLY A 238 -1.77 2.36 -4.06
N PRO A 239 -0.86 2.17 -5.04
CA PRO A 239 -0.30 0.86 -5.35
C PRO A 239 0.55 0.33 -4.20
N SER A 240 0.40 -0.96 -3.90
CA SER A 240 1.05 -1.59 -2.74
C SER A 240 1.48 -3.02 -3.02
N LEU A 241 2.67 -3.39 -2.52
CA LEU A 241 3.06 -4.79 -2.42
C LEU A 241 2.55 -5.36 -1.10
N SER A 242 1.83 -6.46 -1.16
CA SER A 242 1.37 -7.18 0.01
C SER A 242 2.07 -8.54 0.10
N TYR A 243 2.68 -8.82 1.25
CA TYR A 243 3.32 -10.10 1.53
C TYR A 243 2.97 -10.55 2.95
N TYR A 244 2.33 -11.70 3.08
CA TYR A 244 1.73 -12.17 4.33
C TYR A 244 2.06 -13.63 4.59
N ASN A 245 2.30 -13.96 5.85
CA ASN A 245 2.22 -15.34 6.33
C ASN A 245 0.89 -15.56 7.07
N VAL A 246 0.47 -16.82 7.16
CA VAL A 246 -0.77 -17.18 7.87
C VAL A 246 -0.42 -17.83 9.21
N ALA A 247 -1.16 -17.49 10.25
CA ALA A 247 -1.09 -18.15 11.55
C ALA A 247 -2.49 -18.51 12.03
N TYR A 248 -2.63 -19.64 12.73
CA TYR A 248 -3.89 -20.01 13.38
C TYR A 248 -3.80 -19.80 14.90
N ASP A 249 -4.72 -19.00 15.43
CA ASP A 249 -4.92 -18.82 16.87
C ASP A 249 -6.04 -19.73 17.34
N SER A 250 -5.66 -20.86 17.93
CA SER A 250 -6.59 -21.88 18.42
C SER A 250 -7.42 -21.42 19.63
N SER A 251 -6.95 -20.42 20.40
CA SER A 251 -7.66 -19.89 21.56
C SER A 251 -8.84 -19.01 21.14
N ALA A 252 -8.67 -18.27 20.05
CA ALA A 252 -9.68 -17.38 19.49
C ALA A 252 -10.47 -18.01 18.33
N GLY A 253 -10.02 -19.13 17.77
CA GLY A 253 -10.64 -19.79 16.61
C GLY A 253 -10.53 -18.96 15.33
N VAL A 254 -9.42 -18.25 15.14
CA VAL A 254 -9.21 -17.32 14.02
C VAL A 254 -7.91 -17.59 13.28
N PHE A 255 -7.90 -17.29 11.99
CA PHE A 255 -6.68 -17.09 11.22
C PHE A 255 -6.26 -15.63 11.30
N TRP A 256 -4.96 -15.44 11.48
CA TRP A 256 -4.28 -14.18 11.31
C TRP A 256 -3.49 -14.23 10.01
N LEU A 257 -3.71 -13.24 9.15
CA LEU A 257 -2.80 -12.94 8.06
C LEU A 257 -1.90 -11.84 8.59
N ASN A 258 -0.63 -12.15 8.80
CA ASN A 258 0.34 -11.21 9.33
C ASN A 258 1.28 -10.74 8.23
N PRO A 259 1.53 -9.42 8.12
CA PRO A 259 2.45 -8.91 7.12
C PRO A 259 3.86 -9.40 7.42
N VAL A 260 4.57 -9.82 6.37
CA VAL A 260 5.98 -10.21 6.45
C VAL A 260 6.84 -8.97 6.21
N ALA A 261 7.66 -8.63 7.20
CA ALA A 261 8.59 -7.52 7.12
C ALA A 261 9.66 -7.78 6.04
N LEU A 262 9.65 -6.96 4.99
CA LEU A 262 10.74 -6.88 4.00
C LEU A 262 11.62 -5.65 4.28
N ASN A 263 12.93 -5.79 4.16
CA ASN A 263 13.87 -4.70 4.40
C ASN A 263 14.07 -3.84 3.16
N GLY A 264 13.96 -2.52 3.31
CA GLY A 264 14.13 -1.56 2.20
C GLY A 264 13.01 -1.57 1.16
N ILE A 265 11.89 -2.24 1.46
CA ILE A 265 10.70 -2.27 0.61
C ILE A 265 9.46 -2.03 1.45
N SER A 266 8.61 -1.17 0.91
CA SER A 266 7.35 -0.84 1.51
C SER A 266 6.33 -1.90 1.15
N THR A 267 5.76 -2.52 2.18
CA THR A 267 4.67 -3.47 2.09
C THR A 267 3.52 -3.04 2.99
N THR A 268 2.35 -3.62 2.80
CA THR A 268 1.24 -3.47 3.75
C THR A 268 1.64 -3.88 5.17
N ASN A 269 1.19 -3.14 6.19
CA ASN A 269 1.70 -3.26 7.57
C ASN A 269 0.68 -3.75 8.61
N TYR A 270 -0.57 -3.99 8.23
CA TYR A 270 -1.62 -4.39 9.18
C TYR A 270 -1.96 -5.86 9.07
N SER A 271 -2.27 -6.49 10.22
CA SER A 271 -2.73 -7.87 10.29
C SER A 271 -4.23 -7.96 10.02
N LEU A 272 -4.66 -9.03 9.36
CA LEU A 272 -6.07 -9.32 9.12
C LEU A 272 -6.54 -10.45 10.02
N ARG A 273 -7.70 -10.26 10.67
CA ARG A 273 -8.29 -11.26 11.56
C ARG A 273 -9.51 -11.90 10.90
N ILE A 274 -9.49 -13.21 10.74
CA ILE A 274 -10.52 -13.96 10.02
C ILE A 274 -11.00 -15.14 10.87
N PRO A 275 -12.24 -15.12 11.39
CA PRO A 275 -12.79 -16.28 12.07
C PRO A 275 -12.78 -17.52 11.18
N ALA A 276 -12.34 -18.67 11.71
CA ALA A 276 -12.17 -19.88 10.90
C ALA A 276 -13.51 -20.45 10.46
N THR A 277 -14.38 -20.76 11.41
CA THR A 277 -15.68 -21.38 11.17
C THR A 277 -16.81 -20.49 11.67
N GLN A 278 -17.96 -20.59 11.01
CA GLN A 278 -19.17 -19.92 11.47
C GLN A 278 -19.70 -20.66 12.71
N THR A 279 -19.63 -20.03 13.88
CA THR A 279 -20.10 -20.62 15.16
C THR A 279 -21.49 -20.12 15.56
N SER A 280 -22.01 -19.07 14.92
CA SER A 280 -23.37 -18.56 15.08
C SER A 280 -23.87 -17.90 13.79
N GLY A 281 -25.19 -17.80 13.61
CA GLY A 281 -25.80 -17.19 12.42
C GLY A 281 -25.46 -15.70 12.20
N SER A 282 -24.85 -15.02 13.19
CA SER A 282 -24.44 -13.61 13.11
C SER A 282 -22.98 -13.40 12.69
N GLN A 283 -22.15 -14.46 12.61
CA GLN A 283 -20.76 -14.33 12.16
C GLN A 283 -20.69 -14.34 10.62
N VAL A 284 -20.90 -13.18 10.01
CA VAL A 284 -20.83 -12.98 8.55
C VAL A 284 -19.39 -12.96 8.00
N ASN A 285 -18.36 -12.82 8.85
CA ASN A 285 -16.94 -12.76 8.45
C ASN A 285 -16.17 -14.10 8.53
N ALA A 286 -16.82 -15.22 8.83
CA ALA A 286 -16.12 -16.50 8.90
C ALA A 286 -15.58 -16.95 7.52
N LEU A 287 -14.40 -17.57 7.50
CA LEU A 287 -13.75 -18.04 6.29
C LEU A 287 -14.62 -19.05 5.54
N THR A 288 -15.22 -20.02 6.24
CA THR A 288 -16.14 -21.01 5.64
C THR A 288 -17.31 -20.39 4.88
N GLN A 289 -17.79 -19.22 5.32
CA GLN A 289 -18.86 -18.49 4.64
C GLN A 289 -18.31 -17.63 3.48
N ASN A 290 -17.16 -16.99 3.69
CA ASN A 290 -16.57 -16.09 2.71
C ASN A 290 -15.90 -16.80 1.53
N ILE A 291 -15.61 -18.10 1.66
CA ILE A 291 -15.29 -18.94 0.50
C ILE A 291 -16.44 -18.94 -0.52
N TYR A 292 -17.71 -18.83 -0.09
CA TYR A 292 -18.87 -18.79 -0.99
C TYR A 292 -19.32 -17.38 -1.38
N THR A 293 -19.59 -16.52 -0.39
CA THR A 293 -20.38 -15.30 -0.63
C THR A 293 -19.55 -14.04 -0.72
N GLN A 294 -18.39 -14.01 -0.05
CA GLN A 294 -17.47 -12.85 0.01
C GLN A 294 -18.11 -11.53 0.53
N GLY A 295 -19.42 -11.52 0.82
CA GLY A 295 -20.17 -10.41 1.38
C GLY A 295 -20.07 -10.28 2.90
N GLY A 296 -19.13 -10.98 3.54
CA GLY A 296 -18.81 -10.83 4.95
C GLY A 296 -18.11 -9.52 5.28
N THR A 297 -17.52 -9.41 6.46
CA THR A 297 -16.66 -8.26 6.82
C THR A 297 -15.19 -8.66 6.85
N LEU A 298 -14.28 -7.69 6.69
CA LEU A 298 -12.84 -7.88 6.90
C LEU A 298 -12.35 -6.96 8.01
N ASP A 299 -11.78 -7.54 9.06
CA ASP A 299 -11.24 -6.79 10.20
C ASP A 299 -9.73 -6.61 10.08
N VAL A 300 -9.27 -5.37 10.22
CA VAL A 300 -7.86 -4.95 10.10
C VAL A 300 -7.35 -4.45 11.45
N TYR A 301 -6.21 -4.99 11.88
CA TYR A 301 -5.61 -4.74 13.19
C TYR A 301 -4.18 -4.20 13.07
N THR A 302 -3.73 -3.45 14.08
CA THR A 302 -2.35 -2.91 14.14
C THR A 302 -1.28 -4.01 14.06
N ALA A 303 -1.55 -5.15 14.68
CA ALA A 303 -0.76 -6.38 14.62
C ALA A 303 -1.66 -7.55 15.07
N GLN A 304 -1.13 -8.78 15.04
CA GLN A 304 -1.78 -9.91 15.71
C GLN A 304 -2.04 -9.58 17.18
N ASN A 305 -3.30 -9.73 17.61
CA ASN A 305 -3.78 -9.36 18.95
C ASN A 305 -3.62 -7.86 19.30
N GLY A 306 -3.38 -7.00 18.31
CA GLY A 306 -3.32 -5.56 18.46
C GLY A 306 -4.70 -4.90 18.54
N THR A 307 -4.74 -3.61 18.24
CA THR A 307 -5.97 -2.82 18.25
C THR A 307 -6.69 -2.92 16.90
N LEU A 308 -8.02 -3.05 16.93
CA LEU A 308 -8.84 -2.98 15.71
C LEU A 308 -8.75 -1.57 15.12
N VAL A 309 -8.31 -1.48 13.87
CA VAL A 309 -8.17 -0.22 13.13
C VAL A 309 -9.42 0.04 12.30
N GLN A 310 -9.91 -0.97 11.58
CA GLN A 310 -11.01 -0.84 10.63
C GLN A 310 -11.74 -2.16 10.43
N THR A 311 -13.06 -2.11 10.27
CA THR A 311 -13.87 -3.20 9.72
C THR A 311 -14.43 -2.76 8.37
N TYR A 312 -14.17 -3.52 7.31
CA TYR A 312 -14.79 -3.33 6.00
C TYR A 312 -16.09 -4.12 5.90
N ASN A 313 -17.12 -3.58 5.26
CA ASN A 313 -18.43 -4.23 5.09
C ASN A 313 -18.46 -5.29 3.95
N THR A 314 -17.30 -5.63 3.41
CA THR A 314 -17.07 -6.72 2.45
C THR A 314 -15.80 -7.44 2.87
N PHE A 315 -15.71 -8.74 2.58
CA PHE A 315 -14.52 -9.54 2.90
C PHE A 315 -13.35 -9.23 1.96
N THR A 316 -13.65 -8.75 0.74
CA THR A 316 -12.65 -8.43 -0.29
C THR A 316 -12.79 -6.97 -0.76
N PRO A 317 -12.59 -5.99 0.15
CA PRO A 317 -12.64 -4.58 -0.21
C PRO A 317 -11.67 -4.26 -1.34
N ASN A 318 -11.98 -3.27 -2.17
CA ASN A 318 -11.13 -2.89 -3.29
C ASN A 318 -9.89 -2.08 -2.84
N ASN A 319 -9.01 -2.74 -2.10
CA ASN A 319 -7.74 -2.22 -1.57
C ASN A 319 -6.72 -3.36 -1.41
N ALA A 320 -5.50 -3.05 -0.95
CA ALA A 320 -4.43 -4.03 -0.79
C ALA A 320 -4.76 -5.17 0.20
N TYR A 321 -5.54 -4.90 1.25
CA TYR A 321 -5.97 -5.90 2.24
C TYR A 321 -7.00 -6.86 1.66
N GLY A 322 -8.00 -6.33 0.96
CA GLY A 322 -8.97 -7.16 0.26
C GLY A 322 -8.33 -7.96 -0.86
N ASN A 323 -7.33 -7.43 -1.56
CA ASN A 323 -6.58 -8.17 -2.57
C ASN A 323 -5.92 -9.43 -1.97
N ILE A 324 -5.27 -9.32 -0.81
CA ILE A 324 -4.71 -10.51 -0.12
C ILE A 324 -5.80 -11.46 0.37
N ALA A 325 -6.93 -10.95 0.87
CA ALA A 325 -8.06 -11.78 1.27
C ALA A 325 -8.65 -12.56 0.07
N LYS A 326 -8.63 -11.99 -1.15
CA LYS A 326 -9.00 -12.70 -2.39
C LYS A 326 -8.09 -13.88 -2.63
N TYR A 327 -6.76 -13.72 -2.52
CA TYR A 327 -5.82 -14.83 -2.66
C TYR A 327 -6.07 -15.92 -1.61
N LEU A 328 -6.33 -15.57 -0.34
CA LEU A 328 -6.66 -16.58 0.67
C LEU A 328 -7.83 -17.49 0.22
N VAL A 329 -8.92 -16.88 -0.26
CA VAL A 329 -10.12 -17.62 -0.71
C VAL A 329 -9.87 -18.36 -2.03
N ALA A 330 -9.16 -17.75 -2.98
CA ALA A 330 -8.81 -18.39 -4.25
C ALA A 330 -8.01 -19.69 -4.05
N GLY A 331 -7.17 -19.76 -3.00
CA GLY A 331 -6.46 -20.99 -2.66
C GLY A 331 -7.37 -22.09 -2.13
N PHE A 332 -8.48 -21.76 -1.45
CA PHE A 332 -9.51 -22.73 -1.09
C PHE A 332 -10.32 -23.16 -2.30
N ASP A 333 -10.73 -22.21 -3.14
CA ASP A 333 -11.46 -22.46 -4.38
C ASP A 333 -10.73 -23.46 -5.27
N ALA A 334 -9.45 -23.21 -5.57
CA ALA A 334 -8.62 -24.06 -6.41
C ALA A 334 -8.10 -25.34 -5.72
N GLY A 335 -8.21 -25.45 -4.40
CA GLY A 335 -7.66 -26.56 -3.62
C GLY A 335 -6.14 -26.53 -3.44
N PHE A 336 -5.52 -25.35 -3.51
CA PHE A 336 -4.06 -25.19 -3.41
C PHE A 336 -3.50 -25.39 -2.01
N TRP A 337 -4.24 -25.04 -0.96
CA TRP A 337 -3.76 -25.18 0.42
C TRP A 337 -3.51 -26.65 0.79
N GLY A 338 -2.33 -26.95 1.32
CA GLY A 338 -1.84 -28.31 1.56
C GLY A 338 -1.40 -29.05 0.28
N GLY A 339 -1.56 -28.42 -0.89
CA GLY A 339 -1.30 -28.99 -2.20
C GLY A 339 0.19 -28.93 -2.59
N SER A 340 0.62 -29.91 -3.35
CA SER A 340 1.93 -29.90 -4.00
C SER A 340 1.92 -30.72 -5.28
N ALA A 341 2.75 -30.35 -6.24
CA ALA A 341 2.84 -31.00 -7.55
C ALA A 341 4.27 -31.03 -8.08
N ASN A 342 4.49 -31.67 -9.22
CA ASN A 342 5.73 -31.56 -9.98
C ASN A 342 5.55 -30.58 -11.16
N SER A 343 6.66 -30.22 -11.82
CA SER A 343 6.60 -29.48 -13.08
C SER A 343 5.76 -30.24 -14.12
N ALA A 344 5.06 -29.51 -14.99
CA ALA A 344 4.41 -30.08 -16.16
C ALA A 344 5.40 -30.78 -17.10
N ASN A 345 6.68 -30.39 -17.03
CA ASN A 345 7.78 -31.11 -17.67
C ASN A 345 8.22 -32.30 -16.80
N PRO A 346 7.96 -33.55 -17.23
CA PRO A 346 8.31 -34.73 -16.45
C PRO A 346 9.83 -34.92 -16.31
N LEU A 347 10.65 -34.21 -17.10
CA LEU A 347 12.12 -34.22 -17.00
C LEU A 347 12.66 -33.19 -15.99
N SER A 348 11.80 -32.34 -15.42
CA SER A 348 12.15 -31.38 -14.38
C SER A 348 11.71 -31.91 -13.01
N THR A 349 12.66 -32.38 -12.19
CA THR A 349 12.40 -33.19 -10.99
C THR A 349 12.18 -32.39 -9.70
N GLY A 350 11.67 -31.15 -9.79
CA GLY A 350 11.39 -30.29 -8.64
C GLY A 350 9.95 -30.44 -8.14
N LYS A 351 9.78 -30.48 -6.81
CA LYS A 351 8.48 -30.38 -6.16
C LYS A 351 8.10 -28.91 -6.03
N ILE A 352 6.87 -28.58 -6.38
CA ILE A 352 6.25 -27.26 -6.30
C ILE A 352 5.31 -27.25 -5.09
N ASP A 353 5.52 -26.32 -4.17
CA ASP A 353 4.68 -26.13 -2.99
C ASP A 353 3.59 -25.09 -3.27
N LEU A 354 2.32 -25.50 -3.23
CA LEU A 354 1.19 -24.63 -3.53
C LEU A 354 0.71 -23.85 -2.29
N ASN A 355 1.34 -24.00 -1.13
CA ASN A 355 1.13 -23.11 0.01
C ASN A 355 1.73 -21.70 -0.22
N GLN A 356 2.51 -21.53 -1.28
CA GLN A 356 3.09 -20.27 -1.68
C GLN A 356 2.40 -19.77 -2.95
N THR A 357 1.72 -18.64 -2.87
CA THR A 357 0.92 -18.07 -3.98
C THR A 357 1.71 -17.88 -5.27
N TRP A 358 3.00 -17.57 -5.19
CA TRP A 358 3.84 -17.43 -6.39
C TRP A 358 4.11 -18.74 -7.13
N ASN A 359 3.79 -19.89 -6.55
CA ASN A 359 3.86 -21.19 -7.21
C ASN A 359 2.54 -21.61 -7.87
N TRP A 360 1.51 -20.79 -7.77
CA TRP A 360 0.20 -21.10 -8.33
C TRP A 360 0.22 -21.10 -9.85
N GLY A 361 -0.55 -22.02 -10.40
CA GLY A 361 -0.75 -22.13 -11.83
C GLY A 361 -1.97 -22.98 -12.12
N ALA A 362 -2.66 -22.65 -13.20
CA ALA A 362 -3.90 -23.31 -13.60
C ALA A 362 -3.73 -24.83 -13.84
N ASN A 363 -2.50 -25.28 -14.13
CA ASN A 363 -2.15 -26.70 -14.28
C ASN A 363 -2.41 -27.53 -13.01
N TYR A 364 -2.40 -26.89 -11.84
CA TYR A 364 -2.50 -27.55 -10.54
C TYR A 364 -3.88 -27.36 -9.89
N ALA A 365 -4.72 -26.50 -10.47
CA ALA A 365 -6.03 -26.16 -9.91
C ALA A 365 -6.99 -27.35 -9.92
N TYR A 366 -7.87 -27.39 -8.91
CA TYR A 366 -8.93 -28.39 -8.74
C TYR A 366 -8.39 -29.83 -8.78
N ALA A 367 -7.29 -30.07 -8.05
CA ALA A 367 -6.53 -31.32 -8.07
C ALA A 367 -5.97 -31.70 -9.45
N ALA A 368 -5.49 -30.71 -10.19
CA ALA A 368 -4.94 -30.85 -11.54
C ALA A 368 -5.90 -31.57 -12.50
N ILE A 369 -7.20 -31.22 -12.44
CA ILE A 369 -8.27 -31.89 -13.21
C ILE A 369 -8.05 -31.81 -14.72
N ASN A 370 -7.37 -30.76 -15.18
CA ASN A 370 -7.06 -30.53 -16.58
C ASN A 370 -5.74 -31.18 -17.02
N ALA A 371 -5.00 -31.86 -16.15
CA ALA A 371 -3.72 -32.45 -16.53
C ALA A 371 -3.89 -33.43 -17.71
N PRO A 372 -2.95 -33.45 -18.68
CA PRO A 372 -3.01 -34.37 -19.82
C PRO A 372 -3.13 -35.83 -19.37
N ALA A 373 -3.94 -36.61 -20.08
CA ALA A 373 -4.10 -38.03 -19.79
C ALA A 373 -2.73 -38.75 -19.77
N GLY A 374 -2.50 -39.57 -18.76
CA GLY A 374 -1.24 -40.30 -18.57
C GLY A 374 -0.11 -39.50 -17.89
N SER A 375 -0.28 -38.21 -17.61
CA SER A 375 0.69 -37.40 -16.86
C SER A 375 0.77 -37.71 -15.35
N GLY A 376 -0.16 -38.56 -14.85
CA GLY A 376 -0.31 -38.80 -13.41
C GLY A 376 -0.73 -37.55 -12.63
N SER A 377 -1.48 -36.64 -13.27
CA SER A 377 -1.89 -35.34 -12.69
C SER A 377 -0.71 -34.52 -12.18
N PHE A 378 0.41 -34.57 -12.89
CA PHE A 378 1.69 -33.96 -12.50
C PHE A 378 2.18 -34.40 -11.10
N GLY A 379 1.75 -35.56 -10.61
CA GLY A 379 2.04 -36.01 -9.25
C GLY A 379 1.38 -35.16 -8.16
N TYR A 380 0.26 -34.48 -8.48
CA TYR A 380 -0.48 -33.67 -7.52
C TYR A 380 -0.87 -34.49 -6.28
N THR A 381 -0.58 -33.94 -5.10
CA THR A 381 -0.98 -34.47 -3.80
C THR A 381 -1.45 -33.33 -2.91
N ASN A 382 -2.36 -33.61 -1.97
CA ASN A 382 -2.78 -32.64 -0.98
C ASN A 382 -2.75 -33.29 0.41
N SER A 383 -2.04 -32.67 1.35
CA SER A 383 -1.83 -33.19 2.71
C SER A 383 -3.05 -33.06 3.62
N ILE A 384 -4.00 -32.18 3.27
CA ILE A 384 -5.23 -31.95 4.03
C ILE A 384 -6.33 -32.92 3.57
N GLY A 385 -6.50 -33.07 2.26
CA GLY A 385 -7.47 -34.00 1.68
C GLY A 385 -7.73 -33.76 0.19
N THR A 386 -8.54 -34.64 -0.40
CA THR A 386 -8.87 -34.58 -1.84
C THR A 386 -10.36 -34.85 -2.07
N GLY A 387 -10.94 -34.21 -3.09
CA GLY A 387 -12.30 -34.46 -3.57
C GLY A 387 -13.35 -33.48 -3.06
N THR A 388 -14.61 -33.73 -3.43
CA THR A 388 -15.73 -32.78 -3.26
C THR A 388 -16.86 -33.33 -2.38
N GLY A 389 -16.65 -34.51 -1.81
CA GLY A 389 -17.60 -35.24 -0.98
C GLY A 389 -18.82 -35.76 -1.76
N THR A 390 -19.77 -36.36 -1.05
CA THR A 390 -21.03 -36.86 -1.62
C THR A 390 -22.13 -35.83 -1.45
N VAL A 391 -22.86 -35.54 -2.52
CA VAL A 391 -23.99 -34.61 -2.50
C VAL A 391 -25.12 -35.14 -1.61
N GLY A 392 -25.67 -34.28 -0.75
CA GLY A 392 -26.73 -34.63 0.19
C GLY A 392 -26.25 -35.30 1.48
N ASP A 393 -24.95 -35.55 1.62
CA ASP A 393 -24.35 -35.99 2.88
C ASP A 393 -24.21 -34.79 3.84
N PRO A 394 -24.82 -34.81 5.05
CA PRO A 394 -24.60 -33.78 6.06
C PRO A 394 -23.13 -33.63 6.50
N ALA A 395 -22.29 -34.63 6.20
CA ALA A 395 -20.85 -34.63 6.44
C ALA A 395 -20.03 -34.44 5.16
N ARG A 396 -20.60 -33.84 4.10
CA ARG A 396 -19.89 -33.51 2.86
C ARG A 396 -18.60 -32.74 3.17
N LYS A 397 -17.53 -33.07 2.47
CA LYS A 397 -16.20 -32.47 2.63
C LYS A 397 -15.71 -32.00 1.28
N MET A 398 -15.60 -30.69 1.11
CA MET A 398 -15.01 -30.07 -0.08
C MET A 398 -13.56 -29.68 0.20
N TYR A 399 -12.67 -30.02 -0.74
CA TYR A 399 -11.26 -29.59 -0.75
C TYR A 399 -10.92 -28.69 -1.95
N TYR A 400 -11.94 -28.29 -2.72
CA TYR A 400 -11.95 -27.29 -3.79
C TYR A 400 -13.40 -27.04 -4.21
N ASP A 401 -13.67 -25.98 -4.98
CA ASP A 401 -15.02 -25.68 -5.50
C ASP A 401 -15.36 -26.62 -6.69
N PRO A 402 -16.34 -27.53 -6.56
CA PRO A 402 -16.70 -28.44 -7.63
C PRO A 402 -17.43 -27.77 -8.81
N PHE A 403 -18.13 -26.67 -8.58
CA PHE A 403 -18.88 -25.97 -9.61
C PHE A 403 -17.92 -25.17 -10.50
N ALA A 404 -17.00 -24.44 -9.89
CA ALA A 404 -15.93 -23.74 -10.60
C ALA A 404 -15.05 -24.72 -11.40
N ALA A 405 -14.75 -25.89 -10.83
CA ALA A 405 -14.00 -26.95 -11.51
C ALA A 405 -14.67 -27.43 -12.81
N GLU A 406 -16.01 -27.57 -12.85
CA GLU A 406 -16.70 -28.00 -14.08
C GLU A 406 -16.65 -26.93 -15.19
N PHE A 407 -16.80 -25.65 -14.84
CA PHE A 407 -16.60 -24.56 -15.81
C PHE A 407 -15.16 -24.51 -16.30
N PHE A 408 -14.19 -24.64 -15.39
CA PHE A 408 -12.75 -24.63 -15.70
C PHE A 408 -12.31 -25.81 -16.58
N LYS A 409 -13.00 -26.94 -16.50
CA LYS A 409 -12.75 -28.14 -17.31
C LYS A 409 -13.43 -28.11 -18.68
N SER A 410 -14.63 -27.50 -18.76
CA SER A 410 -15.55 -27.72 -19.88
C SER A 410 -15.96 -26.46 -20.64
N SER A 411 -15.48 -25.28 -20.24
CA SER A 411 -15.84 -24.01 -20.87
C SER A 411 -14.69 -23.02 -20.90
N ASN A 412 -14.75 -22.04 -21.79
CA ASN A 412 -13.95 -20.82 -21.74
C ASN A 412 -14.71 -19.65 -21.13
N ALA A 413 -15.55 -19.93 -20.13
CA ALA A 413 -16.26 -18.91 -19.38
C ALA A 413 -15.70 -18.81 -17.96
N TYR A 414 -15.76 -17.62 -17.37
CA TYR A 414 -15.45 -17.45 -15.95
C TYR A 414 -16.52 -18.16 -15.10
N GLY A 415 -16.09 -19.17 -14.34
CA GLY A 415 -16.97 -19.99 -13.51
C GLY A 415 -17.16 -19.47 -12.08
N TYR A 416 -16.22 -18.65 -11.59
CA TYR A 416 -16.25 -18.06 -10.25
C TYR A 416 -15.35 -16.81 -10.19
N SER A 417 -15.50 -15.97 -9.15
CA SER A 417 -14.93 -14.61 -9.11
C SER A 417 -13.41 -14.50 -9.02
N TYR A 418 -12.68 -15.61 -8.86
CA TYR A 418 -11.21 -15.65 -8.79
C TYR A 418 -10.55 -16.51 -9.86
N SER A 419 -11.31 -16.84 -10.90
CA SER A 419 -10.78 -17.61 -12.02
C SER A 419 -9.62 -16.92 -12.73
N ASP A 420 -9.53 -15.58 -12.69
CA ASP A 420 -8.38 -14.79 -13.14
C ASP A 420 -7.09 -15.08 -12.33
N LEU A 421 -7.19 -15.14 -10.99
CA LEU A 421 -6.07 -15.48 -10.11
C LEU A 421 -5.57 -16.91 -10.36
N ILE A 422 -6.49 -17.83 -10.66
CA ILE A 422 -6.23 -19.26 -10.84
C ILE A 422 -5.74 -19.59 -12.27
N SER A 423 -6.20 -18.85 -13.28
CA SER A 423 -5.89 -19.04 -14.71
C SER A 423 -4.51 -18.51 -15.13
N ASN A 424 -3.74 -17.94 -14.20
CA ASN A 424 -2.37 -17.56 -14.49
C ASN A 424 -1.46 -18.79 -14.75
N GLY A 425 -0.48 -18.64 -15.63
CA GLY A 425 0.56 -19.66 -15.87
C GLY A 425 0.13 -20.92 -16.65
N GLY A 426 -1.05 -20.89 -17.28
CA GLY A 426 -1.61 -21.98 -18.09
C GLY A 426 -3.13 -22.03 -17.99
N GLY A 427 -3.77 -23.08 -18.50
CA GLY A 427 -5.20 -23.30 -18.29
C GLY A 427 -6.12 -22.71 -19.35
N VAL A 428 -7.40 -22.56 -19.00
CA VAL A 428 -8.42 -21.96 -19.87
C VAL A 428 -8.40 -20.45 -19.68
N ASN A 429 -8.08 -19.69 -20.72
CA ASN A 429 -8.17 -18.23 -20.73
C ASN A 429 -9.53 -17.80 -21.30
N PRO A 430 -10.48 -17.29 -20.49
CA PRO A 430 -11.79 -16.86 -20.96
C PRO A 430 -11.75 -15.57 -21.79
N GLY A 431 -10.73 -14.74 -21.59
CA GLY A 431 -10.56 -13.46 -22.28
C GLY A 431 -10.21 -13.62 -23.76
N ILE A 432 -10.84 -12.80 -24.60
CA ILE A 432 -10.46 -12.56 -25.99
C ILE A 432 -10.04 -11.09 -26.14
N SER A 433 -8.91 -10.83 -26.80
CA SER A 433 -8.52 -9.45 -27.12
C SER A 433 -9.56 -8.83 -28.04
N VAL A 434 -10.04 -7.63 -27.71
CA VAL A 434 -10.88 -6.82 -28.61
C VAL A 434 -10.08 -5.66 -29.21
N TYR A 435 -8.80 -5.54 -28.86
CA TYR A 435 -7.86 -4.65 -29.54
C TYR A 435 -7.28 -5.29 -30.80
N ASP A 436 -7.31 -4.56 -31.91
CA ASP A 436 -6.66 -4.93 -33.16
C ASP A 436 -5.30 -4.24 -33.27
N PRO A 437 -4.18 -5.00 -33.16
CA PRO A 437 -2.84 -4.41 -33.22
C PRO A 437 -2.47 -3.88 -34.62
N GLY A 438 -3.15 -4.34 -35.67
CA GLY A 438 -2.95 -3.87 -37.04
C GLY A 438 -3.53 -2.48 -37.28
N THR A 439 -4.73 -2.22 -36.75
CA THR A 439 -5.37 -0.89 -36.84
C THR A 439 -5.08 0.02 -35.64
N LYS A 440 -4.51 -0.53 -34.56
CA LYS A 440 -4.26 0.14 -33.28
C LYS A 440 -5.51 0.75 -32.65
N THR A 441 -6.61 0.01 -32.74
CA THR A 441 -7.93 0.40 -32.21
C THR A 441 -8.68 -0.85 -31.78
N ASN A 442 -9.78 -0.68 -31.05
CA ASN A 442 -10.72 -1.78 -30.87
C ASN A 442 -11.32 -2.24 -32.20
N VAL A 443 -11.59 -3.55 -32.26
CA VAL A 443 -12.26 -4.21 -33.38
C VAL A 443 -13.63 -3.58 -33.62
N THR A 444 -14.08 -3.59 -34.87
CA THR A 444 -15.38 -3.03 -35.25
C THR A 444 -16.55 -3.92 -34.83
N ALA A 445 -16.30 -5.20 -34.58
CA ALA A 445 -17.34 -6.18 -34.28
C ALA A 445 -16.85 -7.25 -33.28
N ILE A 446 -17.72 -7.61 -32.34
CA ILE A 446 -17.62 -8.78 -31.46
C ILE A 446 -18.82 -9.66 -31.80
N ASP A 447 -18.59 -10.90 -32.24
CA ASP A 447 -19.65 -11.79 -32.66
C ASP A 447 -20.02 -12.78 -31.54
N VAL A 448 -21.28 -12.80 -31.14
CA VAL A 448 -21.86 -13.67 -30.12
C VAL A 448 -22.86 -14.60 -30.78
N LYS A 449 -22.75 -15.91 -30.53
CA LYS A 449 -23.74 -16.89 -30.97
C LYS A 449 -24.31 -17.66 -29.78
N LEU A 450 -25.63 -17.67 -29.67
CA LEU A 450 -26.40 -18.41 -28.67
C LEU A 450 -26.83 -19.77 -29.23
N PHE A 451 -26.73 -20.82 -28.42
CA PHE A 451 -27.04 -22.19 -28.80
C PHE A 451 -28.16 -22.75 -27.91
N ASP A 452 -28.84 -23.78 -28.42
CA ASP A 452 -29.79 -24.55 -27.64
C ASP A 452 -29.05 -25.41 -26.61
N LEU A 453 -29.70 -25.76 -25.50
CA LEU A 453 -29.07 -26.61 -24.48
C LEU A 453 -28.63 -27.96 -25.05
N SER A 454 -29.30 -28.49 -26.07
CA SER A 454 -28.92 -29.76 -26.71
C SER A 454 -27.66 -29.67 -27.59
N GLU A 455 -27.12 -28.48 -27.82
CA GLU A 455 -26.01 -28.24 -28.73
C GLU A 455 -24.69 -27.98 -27.99
N THR A 456 -23.59 -28.41 -28.61
CA THR A 456 -22.23 -28.04 -28.22
C THR A 456 -21.76 -26.86 -29.08
N PRO A 457 -21.48 -25.68 -28.50
CA PRO A 457 -20.89 -24.56 -29.22
C PRO A 457 -19.56 -24.90 -29.87
N THR A 458 -19.23 -24.20 -30.94
CA THR A 458 -17.88 -24.26 -31.54
C THR A 458 -16.93 -23.27 -30.86
N GLY A 459 -15.63 -23.52 -30.95
CA GLY A 459 -14.60 -22.56 -30.56
C GLY A 459 -14.13 -22.67 -29.11
N TYR A 460 -14.45 -23.76 -28.41
CA TYR A 460 -13.76 -24.12 -27.19
C TYR A 460 -12.24 -24.22 -27.42
N LYS A 461 -11.47 -23.53 -26.58
CA LYS A 461 -10.02 -23.63 -26.50
C LYS A 461 -9.66 -24.54 -25.32
N PRO A 462 -9.03 -25.70 -25.55
CA PRO A 462 -8.58 -26.53 -24.44
C PRO A 462 -7.53 -25.79 -23.59
N PRO A 463 -7.36 -26.19 -22.32
CA PRO A 463 -6.31 -25.68 -21.46
C PRO A 463 -4.95 -25.73 -22.15
N THR A 464 -4.22 -24.62 -22.15
CA THR A 464 -2.82 -24.61 -22.59
C THR A 464 -1.91 -24.87 -21.40
N PHE A 465 -1.04 -25.86 -21.52
CA PHE A 465 0.02 -26.08 -20.53
C PHE A 465 1.26 -25.35 -21.04
N ASN A 466 1.89 -24.55 -20.18
CA ASN A 466 3.14 -23.86 -20.49
C ASN A 466 4.33 -24.85 -20.53
N TYR A 467 4.20 -25.90 -21.33
CA TYR A 467 5.12 -27.02 -21.48
C TYR A 467 5.10 -27.49 -22.94
N VAL A 468 6.29 -27.69 -23.51
CA VAL A 468 6.45 -28.21 -24.87
C VAL A 468 7.21 -29.52 -24.80
N ALA A 469 6.55 -30.64 -25.07
CA ALA A 469 7.18 -31.96 -24.98
C ALA A 469 8.34 -32.15 -25.99
N PRO A 470 9.38 -32.92 -25.64
CA PRO A 470 10.43 -33.27 -26.58
C PRO A 470 9.90 -34.13 -27.73
N THR A 471 10.58 -34.09 -28.88
CA THR A 471 10.26 -34.91 -30.06
C THR A 471 10.62 -36.40 -29.87
N GLY A 472 11.41 -36.74 -28.84
CA GLY A 472 11.78 -38.09 -28.44
C GLY A 472 11.63 -38.32 -26.93
N SER A 473 12.45 -39.20 -26.34
CA SER A 473 12.43 -39.43 -24.88
C SER A 473 13.09 -38.32 -24.06
N THR A 474 13.89 -37.45 -24.70
CA THR A 474 14.52 -36.26 -24.12
C THR A 474 14.65 -35.16 -25.17
N TYR A 475 14.96 -33.92 -24.75
CA TYR A 475 15.22 -32.80 -25.66
C TYR A 475 16.53 -32.98 -26.42
N SER A 476 16.62 -32.40 -27.62
CA SER A 476 17.89 -32.34 -28.34
C SER A 476 18.81 -31.25 -27.74
N PRO A 477 20.14 -31.38 -27.87
CA PRO A 477 21.08 -30.40 -27.33
C PRO A 477 20.95 -29.01 -27.97
N ALA A 478 20.69 -27.99 -27.17
CA ALA A 478 20.78 -26.58 -27.55
C ALA A 478 22.26 -26.16 -27.57
N ALA A 479 22.99 -26.60 -28.60
CA ALA A 479 24.45 -26.46 -28.70
C ALA A 479 24.93 -25.59 -29.89
N THR A 480 24.00 -25.00 -30.65
CA THR A 480 24.31 -24.15 -31.80
C THR A 480 24.38 -22.69 -31.36
N ALA A 481 25.50 -22.02 -31.61
CA ALA A 481 25.63 -20.58 -31.37
C ALA A 481 24.75 -19.77 -32.32
N THR A 482 24.14 -18.70 -31.79
CA THR A 482 23.14 -17.88 -32.50
C THR A 482 23.38 -16.39 -32.27
N SER A 483 22.56 -15.55 -32.89
CA SER A 483 22.41 -14.13 -32.56
C SER A 483 21.12 -13.81 -31.78
N ASP A 484 20.43 -14.82 -31.25
CA ASP A 484 19.15 -14.65 -30.57
C ASP A 484 19.33 -14.02 -29.18
N GLN A 485 18.35 -13.23 -28.75
CA GLN A 485 18.40 -12.47 -27.50
C GLN A 485 17.20 -12.80 -26.63
N PHE A 486 17.48 -13.17 -25.38
CA PHE A 486 16.49 -13.46 -24.35
C PHE A 486 16.51 -12.33 -23.32
N LEU A 487 15.40 -11.58 -23.27
CA LEU A 487 15.21 -10.43 -22.41
C LEU A 487 14.43 -10.91 -21.17
N PHE A 488 14.96 -10.70 -19.97
CA PHE A 488 14.36 -11.13 -18.71
C PHE A 488 13.94 -9.91 -17.90
N ASP A 489 12.65 -9.85 -17.54
CA ASP A 489 12.04 -8.76 -16.81
C ASP A 489 11.46 -9.25 -15.47
N PHE A 490 12.20 -8.98 -14.39
CA PHE A 490 11.79 -9.23 -13.01
C PHE A 490 11.27 -7.97 -12.31
N SER A 491 11.07 -6.87 -13.06
CA SER A 491 10.65 -5.60 -12.47
C SER A 491 9.15 -5.62 -12.14
N LEU A 492 8.82 -5.51 -10.86
CA LEU A 492 7.45 -5.35 -10.38
C LEU A 492 7.06 -3.86 -10.42
N ALA A 493 6.15 -3.53 -11.33
CA ALA A 493 5.66 -2.17 -11.58
C ALA A 493 6.76 -1.12 -11.83
N GLY A 494 7.92 -1.56 -12.34
CA GLY A 494 9.11 -0.71 -12.51
C GLY A 494 9.75 -0.21 -11.20
N LYS A 495 9.20 -0.60 -10.05
CA LYS A 495 9.58 -0.09 -8.73
C LYS A 495 10.42 -1.10 -7.94
N TYR A 496 10.01 -2.36 -7.92
CA TYR A 496 10.68 -3.40 -7.14
C TYR A 496 11.34 -4.42 -8.07
N ALA A 497 12.55 -4.88 -7.71
CA ALA A 497 13.25 -5.95 -8.40
C ALA A 497 14.05 -6.78 -7.39
N PRO A 498 14.51 -8.00 -7.76
CA PRO A 498 15.45 -8.74 -6.93
C PRO A 498 16.67 -7.88 -6.59
N VAL A 499 17.07 -7.83 -5.31
CA VAL A 499 18.24 -7.05 -4.88
C VAL A 499 19.51 -7.61 -5.47
N SER A 500 20.51 -6.73 -5.63
CA SER A 500 21.83 -7.17 -6.05
C SER A 500 22.37 -8.25 -5.10
N GLY A 501 22.84 -9.36 -5.66
CA GLY A 501 23.34 -10.51 -4.91
C GLY A 501 22.37 -11.68 -4.76
N THR A 502 21.08 -11.51 -5.08
CA THR A 502 20.10 -12.60 -5.07
C THR A 502 20.54 -13.74 -5.97
N PRO A 503 20.79 -14.98 -5.50
CA PRO A 503 21.29 -16.05 -6.36
C PRO A 503 20.41 -16.27 -7.60
N MET A 504 20.99 -16.26 -8.80
CA MET A 504 20.26 -16.54 -10.03
C MET A 504 21.16 -17.25 -11.03
N ALA A 505 20.60 -18.19 -11.81
CA ALA A 505 21.34 -18.92 -12.83
C ALA A 505 20.53 -19.09 -14.11
N PHE A 506 21.19 -18.88 -15.26
CA PHE A 506 20.69 -19.26 -16.58
C PHE A 506 21.30 -20.60 -17.01
N ARG A 507 20.47 -21.49 -17.53
CA ARG A 507 20.86 -22.85 -17.90
C ARG A 507 20.28 -23.21 -19.26
N PHE A 508 21.02 -23.96 -20.07
CA PHE A 508 20.48 -24.55 -21.29
C PHE A 508 20.84 -26.03 -21.38
N TYR A 509 19.89 -26.82 -21.90
CA TYR A 509 20.03 -28.27 -22.00
C TYR A 509 20.92 -28.61 -23.19
N ALA A 510 22.12 -29.10 -22.93
CA ALA A 510 23.08 -29.50 -23.94
C ALA A 510 23.87 -30.74 -23.50
N PRO A 511 23.19 -31.90 -23.34
CA PRO A 511 23.84 -33.12 -22.87
C PRO A 511 24.96 -33.52 -23.85
N GLY A 512 26.12 -33.90 -23.30
CA GLY A 512 27.31 -34.22 -24.06
C GLY A 512 28.30 -33.06 -24.25
N GLN A 513 27.94 -31.82 -23.90
CA GLN A 513 28.91 -30.74 -23.73
C GLN A 513 29.77 -30.99 -22.48
N ALA A 514 31.06 -30.66 -22.54
CA ALA A 514 31.98 -30.87 -21.41
C ALA A 514 31.58 -30.06 -20.16
N GLN A 515 30.89 -28.94 -20.32
CA GLN A 515 30.39 -28.10 -19.24
C GLN A 515 29.00 -28.51 -18.71
N ALA A 516 28.34 -29.49 -19.35
CA ALA A 516 27.04 -29.94 -18.91
C ALA A 516 27.16 -30.76 -17.61
N GLY A 517 26.30 -30.47 -16.63
CA GLY A 517 26.17 -31.25 -15.41
C GLY A 517 25.59 -32.64 -15.66
N SER A 518 25.46 -33.43 -14.59
CA SER A 518 24.85 -34.77 -14.65
C SER A 518 23.38 -34.77 -15.07
N ASP A 519 22.71 -33.62 -14.98
CA ASP A 519 21.36 -33.37 -15.44
C ASP A 519 21.29 -32.86 -16.90
N GLY A 520 22.43 -32.78 -17.59
CA GLY A 520 22.52 -32.40 -19.00
C GLY A 520 22.52 -30.89 -19.27
N PHE A 521 22.51 -30.05 -18.23
CA PHE A 521 22.52 -28.60 -18.36
C PHE A 521 23.90 -27.99 -18.27
N VAL A 522 24.21 -27.08 -19.19
CA VAL A 522 25.27 -26.09 -18.98
C VAL A 522 24.69 -24.96 -18.13
N THR A 523 25.35 -24.63 -17.02
CA THR A 523 24.84 -23.66 -16.02
C THR A 523 25.76 -22.44 -15.92
N PHE A 524 25.17 -21.25 -16.01
CA PHE A 524 25.84 -19.98 -15.76
C PHE A 524 25.16 -19.26 -14.61
N ASN A 525 25.91 -19.00 -13.53
CA ASN A 525 25.46 -18.07 -12.50
C ASN A 525 25.43 -16.66 -13.08
N LEU A 526 24.30 -15.98 -12.94
CA LEU A 526 24.20 -14.58 -13.31
C LEU A 526 24.90 -13.77 -12.22
N PRO A 527 25.79 -12.83 -12.59
CA PRO A 527 26.47 -12.02 -11.59
C PRO A 527 25.46 -11.12 -10.87
N VAL A 528 25.87 -10.71 -9.68
CA VAL A 528 25.03 -10.11 -8.63
C VAL A 528 24.18 -8.91 -9.07
N ASN A 529 24.46 -8.25 -10.19
CA ASN A 529 23.72 -7.07 -10.67
C ASN A 529 22.69 -7.42 -11.76
N TYR A 530 21.40 -7.25 -11.47
CA TYR A 530 20.27 -7.61 -12.35
C TYR A 530 19.83 -6.50 -13.32
N ASN A 531 20.79 -5.69 -13.79
CA ASN A 531 20.57 -4.60 -14.74
C ASN A 531 21.58 -4.63 -15.91
N GLN A 532 21.93 -5.84 -16.37
CA GLN A 532 23.10 -6.07 -17.25
C GLN A 532 22.72 -6.68 -18.60
N ILE A 533 23.57 -6.46 -19.60
CA ILE A 533 23.55 -7.12 -20.90
C ILE A 533 24.69 -8.13 -20.93
N TYR A 534 24.33 -9.40 -21.01
CA TYR A 534 25.24 -10.52 -21.10
C TYR A 534 25.41 -10.99 -22.55
N SER A 535 26.61 -11.45 -22.89
CA SER A 535 26.87 -12.21 -24.12
C SER A 535 27.32 -13.61 -23.79
N LEU A 536 26.59 -14.56 -24.35
CA LEU A 536 26.93 -15.96 -24.32
C LEU A 536 27.63 -16.31 -25.64
N THR A 537 28.88 -16.77 -25.55
CA THR A 537 29.70 -17.11 -26.72
C THR A 537 30.25 -18.52 -26.62
N ASN A 538 30.41 -19.20 -27.76
CA ASN A 538 31.01 -20.54 -27.84
C ASN A 538 32.33 -20.47 -28.61
N SER A 539 33.44 -20.79 -27.93
CA SER A 539 34.76 -20.89 -28.54
C SER A 539 35.29 -22.31 -28.37
N GLY A 540 35.30 -23.10 -29.45
CA GLY A 540 35.84 -24.46 -29.45
C GLY A 540 35.08 -25.45 -28.56
N GLY A 541 33.76 -25.27 -28.40
CA GLY A 541 32.93 -26.11 -27.53
C GLY A 541 32.88 -25.66 -26.07
N GLN A 542 33.52 -24.54 -25.74
CA GLN A 542 33.44 -23.91 -24.42
C GLN A 542 32.55 -22.67 -24.49
N TRP A 543 31.46 -22.71 -23.75
CA TRP A 543 30.51 -21.61 -23.57
C TRP A 543 30.97 -20.68 -22.44
N THR A 544 30.91 -19.38 -22.69
CA THR A 544 31.25 -18.34 -21.71
C THR A 544 30.17 -17.27 -21.70
N LEU A 545 29.71 -16.90 -20.50
CA LEU A 545 28.82 -15.78 -20.27
C LEU A 545 29.65 -14.57 -19.79
N THR A 546 29.56 -13.44 -20.49
CA THR A 546 30.30 -12.21 -20.17
C THR A 546 29.34 -11.05 -19.98
N ALA A 547 29.49 -10.28 -18.91
CA ALA A 547 28.77 -9.02 -18.70
C ALA A 547 29.42 -7.91 -19.54
N ASN A 548 28.65 -7.24 -20.39
CA ASN A 548 29.20 -6.25 -21.33
C ASN A 548 28.87 -4.80 -20.95
N ALA A 549 27.63 -4.54 -20.53
CA ALA A 549 27.11 -3.20 -20.26
C ALA A 549 25.86 -3.26 -19.38
N SER A 550 25.47 -2.12 -18.78
CA SER A 550 24.18 -2.02 -18.12
C SER A 550 23.02 -1.85 -19.12
N SER A 551 21.88 -2.44 -18.81
CA SER A 551 20.61 -2.23 -19.50
C SER A 551 19.95 -0.89 -19.18
N GLY A 552 20.36 -0.23 -18.09
CA GLY A 552 19.75 1.02 -17.60
C GLY A 552 18.42 0.85 -16.88
N ALA A 553 17.89 -0.37 -16.76
CA ALA A 553 16.61 -0.68 -16.12
C ALA A 553 16.78 -1.67 -14.96
N ILE A 554 16.16 -1.38 -13.82
CA ILE A 554 16.21 -2.24 -12.63
C ILE A 554 15.45 -3.56 -12.88
N GLY A 555 16.00 -4.68 -12.41
CA GLY A 555 15.37 -6.00 -12.56
C GLY A 555 15.32 -6.52 -14.00
N TYR A 556 15.97 -5.83 -14.93
CA TYR A 556 15.97 -6.18 -16.34
C TYR A 556 17.38 -6.54 -16.81
N PHE A 557 17.53 -7.76 -17.32
CA PHE A 557 18.78 -8.19 -17.95
C PHE A 557 18.53 -8.92 -19.28
N ASN A 558 19.54 -8.89 -20.15
CA ASN A 558 19.48 -9.50 -21.48
C ASN A 558 20.59 -10.54 -21.63
N ILE A 559 20.29 -11.69 -22.22
CA ILE A 559 21.29 -12.68 -22.65
C ILE A 559 21.27 -12.75 -24.17
N THR A 560 22.35 -12.25 -24.77
CA THR A 560 22.60 -12.32 -26.22
C THR A 560 23.35 -13.60 -26.57
N GLY A 561 23.01 -14.22 -27.71
CA GLY A 561 23.62 -15.46 -28.19
C GLY A 561 23.03 -16.73 -27.57
N ALA A 562 21.75 -16.72 -27.20
CA ALA A 562 21.07 -17.87 -26.60
C ALA A 562 21.09 -19.09 -27.57
N PRO A 563 21.66 -20.24 -27.19
CA PRO A 563 21.98 -21.30 -28.13
C PRO A 563 20.73 -22.05 -28.55
N MET A 564 20.64 -22.51 -29.80
CA MET A 564 19.51 -23.29 -30.31
C MET A 564 19.91 -24.72 -30.66
N THR A 565 18.93 -25.61 -30.81
CA THR A 565 19.14 -26.93 -31.42
C THR A 565 19.55 -26.78 -32.89
N SER A 566 20.40 -27.70 -33.38
CA SER A 566 20.90 -27.64 -34.76
C SER A 566 19.87 -28.08 -35.80
N ASP A 567 18.86 -28.84 -35.39
CA ASP A 567 17.79 -29.40 -36.23
C ASP A 567 16.48 -28.60 -36.16
N GLY A 568 16.44 -27.49 -35.40
CA GLY A 568 15.25 -26.66 -35.21
C GLY A 568 14.19 -27.26 -34.28
N SER A 569 14.51 -28.38 -33.60
CA SER A 569 13.66 -28.95 -32.55
C SER A 569 13.61 -28.05 -31.30
N THR A 570 12.74 -28.38 -30.34
CA THR A 570 12.55 -27.55 -29.15
C THR A 570 13.84 -27.44 -28.34
N SER A 571 14.32 -26.21 -28.15
CA SER A 571 15.42 -25.91 -27.23
C SER A 571 14.87 -25.72 -25.81
N TRP A 572 15.50 -26.35 -24.82
CA TRP A 572 15.08 -26.28 -23.41
C TRP A 572 16.10 -25.51 -22.57
N TYR A 573 15.62 -24.49 -21.87
CA TYR A 573 16.40 -23.64 -20.96
C TYR A 573 15.74 -23.59 -19.59
N GLN A 574 16.50 -23.11 -18.61
CA GLN A 574 15.99 -22.77 -17.30
C GLN A 574 16.54 -21.44 -16.80
N ILE A 575 15.69 -20.70 -16.10
CA ILE A 575 16.14 -19.70 -15.12
C ILE A 575 15.85 -20.25 -13.73
N VAL A 576 16.87 -20.28 -12.88
CA VAL A 576 16.74 -20.63 -11.47
C VAL A 576 16.92 -19.35 -10.66
N LEU A 577 15.90 -18.96 -9.90
CA LEU A 577 15.93 -17.84 -8.97
C LEU A 577 16.00 -18.38 -7.55
N GLY A 578 16.98 -17.92 -6.78
CA GLY A 578 17.12 -18.25 -5.37
C GLY A 578 17.85 -19.56 -5.06
N THR A 579 17.79 -19.96 -3.79
CA THR A 579 18.39 -21.19 -3.25
C THR A 579 17.49 -21.80 -2.17
N GLY A 580 17.62 -23.10 -1.94
CA GLY A 580 16.86 -23.79 -0.88
C GLY A 580 15.38 -23.96 -1.20
N SER A 581 14.52 -23.89 -0.19
CA SER A 581 13.07 -24.08 -0.32
C SER A 581 12.33 -22.95 -1.03
N SER A 582 12.91 -21.75 -1.08
CA SER A 582 12.37 -20.60 -1.84
C SER A 582 12.88 -20.56 -3.29
N ALA A 583 13.79 -21.47 -3.67
CA ALA A 583 14.30 -21.52 -5.03
C ALA A 583 13.19 -21.89 -6.02
N LYS A 584 13.07 -21.13 -7.10
CA LYS A 584 12.13 -21.43 -8.18
C LYS A 584 12.87 -21.62 -9.49
N THR A 585 12.52 -22.71 -10.18
CA THR A 585 13.02 -23.03 -11.52
C THR A 585 11.92 -22.76 -12.53
N TYR A 586 12.20 -21.90 -13.49
CA TYR A 586 11.34 -21.64 -14.65
C TYR A 586 11.91 -22.38 -15.85
N ASN A 587 11.11 -23.24 -16.47
CA ASN A 587 11.45 -23.92 -17.72
C ASN A 587 11.02 -23.06 -18.91
N ILE A 588 11.95 -22.88 -19.84
CA ILE A 588 11.75 -22.10 -21.05
C ILE A 588 11.92 -23.03 -22.25
N TYR A 589 11.00 -22.95 -23.20
CA TYR A 589 10.99 -23.72 -24.45
C TYR A 589 11.01 -22.74 -25.60
N ALA A 590 11.97 -22.85 -26.51
CA ALA A 590 12.03 -22.00 -27.69
C ALA A 590 12.23 -22.82 -28.98
N HIS A 591 11.60 -22.35 -30.07
CA HIS A 591 11.86 -22.80 -31.43
C HIS A 591 12.42 -21.66 -32.26
N GLY A 592 13.35 -22.00 -33.16
CA GLY A 592 13.97 -21.00 -34.00
C GLY A 592 15.06 -21.54 -34.91
N THR A 593 15.82 -20.60 -35.46
CA THR A 593 17.04 -20.81 -36.23
C THR A 593 18.19 -20.04 -35.57
N ALA A 594 19.35 -19.92 -36.21
CA ALA A 594 20.47 -19.18 -35.65
C ALA A 594 20.24 -17.65 -35.53
N SER A 595 19.16 -17.11 -36.09
CA SER A 595 18.89 -15.67 -36.12
C SER A 595 17.39 -15.32 -36.06
N THR A 596 16.55 -16.25 -35.61
CA THR A 596 15.10 -16.04 -35.57
C THR A 596 14.47 -16.96 -34.53
N VAL A 597 13.66 -16.40 -33.62
CA VAL A 597 12.82 -17.13 -32.68
C VAL A 597 11.39 -17.13 -33.20
N THR A 598 10.85 -18.31 -33.49
CA THR A 598 9.50 -18.46 -34.06
C THR A 598 8.42 -18.71 -33.02
N SER A 599 8.79 -19.25 -31.86
CA SER A 599 7.90 -19.41 -30.71
C SER A 599 8.71 -19.57 -29.43
N ALA A 600 8.11 -19.15 -28.31
CA ALA A 600 8.66 -19.37 -26.98
C ALA A 600 7.52 -19.58 -25.97
N VAL A 601 7.76 -20.43 -24.97
CA VAL A 601 6.85 -20.74 -23.87
C VAL A 601 7.66 -20.80 -22.58
N ILE A 602 7.11 -20.31 -21.47
CA ILE A 602 7.72 -20.36 -20.14
C ILE A 602 6.70 -20.77 -19.09
N ASP A 603 7.09 -21.65 -18.16
CA ASP A 603 6.23 -22.12 -17.06
C ASP A 603 6.28 -21.21 -15.81
N GLY A 604 5.69 -21.67 -14.70
CA GLY A 604 5.82 -21.03 -13.40
C GLY A 604 5.06 -19.70 -13.27
N GLY A 605 4.03 -19.46 -14.06
CA GLY A 605 3.26 -18.20 -14.01
C GLY A 605 3.87 -17.04 -14.79
N ALA A 606 5.08 -17.21 -15.33
CA ALA A 606 5.73 -16.21 -16.19
C ALA A 606 5.11 -16.21 -17.60
N GLU A 607 5.38 -15.15 -18.37
CA GLU A 607 4.90 -14.97 -19.74
C GLU A 607 6.07 -14.83 -20.73
N ALA A 608 5.95 -15.44 -21.90
CA ALA A 608 6.89 -15.29 -23.01
C ALA A 608 6.24 -14.50 -24.16
N GLN A 609 6.93 -13.49 -24.66
CA GLN A 609 6.45 -12.62 -25.72
C GLN A 609 7.51 -12.45 -26.81
N LEU A 610 7.16 -12.76 -28.06
CA LEU A 610 7.97 -12.38 -29.22
C LEU A 610 7.87 -10.88 -29.46
N ILE A 611 8.98 -10.21 -29.72
CA ILE A 611 9.00 -8.74 -29.90
C ILE A 611 8.68 -8.40 -31.37
N PRO A 612 7.58 -7.68 -31.65
CA PRO A 612 7.20 -7.33 -33.02
C PRO A 612 8.30 -6.55 -33.74
N GLY A 613 8.64 -6.99 -34.96
CA GLY A 613 9.70 -6.38 -35.77
C GLY A 613 11.14 -6.76 -35.36
N GLN A 614 11.32 -7.57 -34.32
CA GLN A 614 12.62 -8.05 -33.84
C GLN A 614 12.65 -9.59 -33.87
N ALA A 615 12.88 -10.16 -35.05
CA ALA A 615 12.74 -11.60 -35.30
C ALA A 615 13.64 -12.49 -34.42
N ASN A 616 14.73 -11.96 -33.88
CA ASN A 616 15.69 -12.68 -33.02
C ASN A 616 15.52 -12.37 -31.51
N GLN A 617 14.40 -11.77 -31.09
CA GLN A 617 14.20 -11.38 -29.69
C GLN A 617 12.92 -11.96 -29.08
N VAL A 618 13.05 -12.42 -27.84
CA VAL A 618 11.95 -12.84 -26.98
C VAL A 618 12.10 -12.23 -25.59
N LYS A 619 11.00 -11.70 -25.05
CA LYS A 619 10.89 -11.21 -23.68
C LYS A 619 10.25 -12.27 -22.79
N PHE A 620 10.80 -12.47 -21.60
CA PHE A 620 10.24 -13.25 -20.51
C PHE A 620 9.90 -12.32 -19.35
N SER A 621 8.61 -12.18 -19.05
CA SER A 621 8.09 -11.36 -17.96
C SER A 621 7.73 -12.24 -16.77
N PHE A 622 8.27 -11.96 -15.59
CA PHE A 622 8.06 -12.76 -14.37
C PHE A 622 6.97 -12.18 -13.46
N ASN A 623 6.26 -11.18 -13.94
CA ASN A 623 5.14 -10.56 -13.23
C ASN A 623 4.01 -10.14 -14.20
N PRO A 624 3.58 -11.03 -15.11
CA PRO A 624 2.55 -10.68 -16.08
C PRO A 624 1.26 -10.27 -15.36
N GLY A 625 0.64 -9.17 -15.80
CA GLY A 625 -0.59 -8.65 -15.21
C GLY A 625 -0.49 -8.21 -13.73
N GLY A 626 0.72 -8.10 -13.17
CA GLY A 626 0.92 -7.80 -11.74
C GLY A 626 0.94 -9.03 -10.82
N SER A 627 0.82 -10.25 -11.36
CA SER A 627 0.93 -11.48 -10.57
C SER A 627 2.37 -11.70 -10.10
N ILE A 628 2.55 -12.00 -8.81
CA ILE A 628 3.88 -12.25 -8.24
C ILE A 628 4.23 -13.72 -8.46
N THR A 629 5.26 -14.00 -9.26
CA THR A 629 5.68 -15.38 -9.58
C THR A 629 6.92 -15.84 -8.84
N PHE A 630 7.46 -15.04 -7.92
CA PHE A 630 8.65 -15.36 -7.13
C PHE A 630 8.47 -14.96 -5.67
N ASP A 631 9.34 -15.46 -4.78
CA ASP A 631 9.35 -15.07 -3.37
C ASP A 631 9.73 -13.57 -3.24
N PRO A 632 8.85 -12.73 -2.66
CA PRO A 632 9.14 -11.31 -2.44
C PRO A 632 10.37 -11.06 -1.56
N ALA A 633 10.83 -12.04 -0.77
CA ALA A 633 12.04 -11.90 0.04
C ALA A 633 13.29 -11.59 -0.80
N TYR A 634 13.31 -11.97 -2.08
CA TYR A 634 14.42 -11.64 -2.99
C TYR A 634 14.54 -10.14 -3.33
N PHE A 635 13.53 -9.35 -3.00
CA PHE A 635 13.49 -7.92 -3.24
C PHE A 635 13.99 -7.11 -2.03
N ALA A 636 14.13 -7.76 -0.87
CA ALA A 636 14.59 -7.12 0.36
C ALA A 636 16.12 -7.08 0.45
N SER A 637 16.68 -5.94 0.86
CA SER A 637 18.13 -5.83 1.13
C SER A 637 18.48 -6.47 2.49
N SER A 638 19.62 -7.15 2.59
CA SER A 638 20.05 -7.78 3.84
C SER A 638 20.60 -6.78 4.87
N ASN A 639 20.89 -5.54 4.46
CA ASN A 639 21.37 -4.46 5.30
C ASN A 639 21.11 -3.13 4.56
N PRO A 640 20.31 -2.19 5.09
CA PRO A 640 20.38 -0.82 4.62
C PRO A 640 21.73 -0.28 5.13
N THR A 641 22.81 -0.53 4.39
CA THR A 641 23.96 0.36 4.55
C THR A 641 23.42 1.75 4.19
N PRO A 642 23.54 2.75 5.08
CA PRO A 642 22.90 4.04 4.89
C PRO A 642 23.38 4.57 3.53
N PRO A 643 22.48 4.68 2.54
CA PRO A 643 22.93 4.86 1.18
C PRO A 643 23.47 6.27 1.03
N THR A 644 24.47 6.45 0.15
CA THR A 644 24.56 7.68 -0.66
C THR A 644 23.16 8.08 -1.11
N PRO A 645 22.81 9.38 -1.14
CA PRO A 645 21.42 9.87 -1.18
C PRO A 645 20.55 8.98 -2.09
N PRO A 646 19.46 8.40 -1.57
CA PRO A 646 18.70 7.41 -2.31
C PRO A 646 18.26 8.00 -3.66
N PRO A 647 18.23 7.21 -4.76
CA PRO A 647 17.74 7.69 -6.04
C PRO A 647 16.33 8.28 -5.86
N GLN A 648 16.21 9.60 -5.96
CA GLN A 648 14.93 10.29 -5.80
C GLN A 648 14.07 10.08 -7.04
N ASN A 649 13.06 9.22 -6.96
CA ASN A 649 12.14 8.91 -8.07
C ASN A 649 10.68 9.27 -7.77
N LEU A 650 10.28 9.42 -6.50
CA LEU A 650 8.91 9.80 -6.12
C LEU A 650 8.69 11.33 -6.25
N ALA A 651 7.45 11.72 -6.50
CA ALA A 651 7.08 13.13 -6.64
C ALA A 651 7.42 13.94 -5.37
N ALA A 652 7.86 15.19 -5.56
CA ALA A 652 8.18 16.07 -4.44
C ALA A 652 6.92 16.35 -3.57
N PRO A 653 7.09 16.57 -2.25
CA PRO A 653 5.98 16.91 -1.38
C PRO A 653 5.37 18.27 -1.76
N LEU A 654 4.06 18.41 -1.56
CA LEU A 654 3.40 19.70 -1.71
C LEU A 654 3.75 20.59 -0.52
N VAL A 655 3.97 21.87 -0.80
CA VAL A 655 4.27 22.91 0.20
C VAL A 655 3.05 23.82 0.31
N GLY A 656 2.63 24.12 1.53
CA GLY A 656 1.38 24.83 1.79
C GLY A 656 1.23 25.28 3.23
N THR A 657 -0.01 25.52 3.65
CA THR A 657 -0.37 25.83 5.04
C THR A 657 -1.55 25.03 5.56
N LEU A 658 -1.71 25.02 6.87
CA LEU A 658 -2.88 24.50 7.55
C LEU A 658 -3.87 25.63 7.85
N ASN A 659 -5.15 25.38 7.63
CA ASN A 659 -6.22 26.24 8.15
C ASN A 659 -6.48 25.92 9.62
N SER A 660 -7.29 26.75 10.30
CA SER A 660 -7.70 26.55 11.70
C SER A 660 -8.44 25.22 11.99
N GLY A 661 -8.85 24.49 10.96
CA GLY A 661 -9.41 23.13 11.06
C GLY A 661 -8.44 22.02 10.65
N GLY A 662 -7.14 22.29 10.49
CA GLY A 662 -6.11 21.32 10.11
C GLY A 662 -6.12 20.89 8.64
N SER A 663 -6.90 21.57 7.79
CA SER A 663 -6.95 21.28 6.35
C SER A 663 -5.78 21.93 5.61
N PHE A 664 -5.13 21.19 4.72
CA PHE A 664 -4.00 21.65 3.92
C PHE A 664 -4.42 22.51 2.73
N ASN A 665 -3.73 23.62 2.53
CA ASN A 665 -3.87 24.54 1.40
C ASN A 665 -2.51 24.71 0.71
N GLN A 666 -2.39 24.22 -0.53
CA GLN A 666 -1.15 24.33 -1.31
C GLN A 666 -0.86 25.79 -1.72
N PHE A 667 0.41 26.18 -1.70
CA PHE A 667 0.86 27.44 -2.28
C PHE A 667 0.80 27.44 -3.81
N ALA A 668 0.38 28.56 -4.40
CA ALA A 668 0.38 28.75 -5.84
C ALA A 668 1.78 29.00 -6.43
N SER A 669 2.71 29.54 -5.63
CA SER A 669 4.10 29.80 -6.00
C SER A 669 4.99 29.54 -4.79
N LEU A 670 6.18 28.99 -5.02
CA LEU A 670 7.17 28.66 -3.99
C LEU A 670 8.35 29.63 -3.95
N LEU A 671 8.40 30.61 -4.87
CA LEU A 671 9.56 31.51 -5.03
C LEU A 671 9.54 32.74 -4.10
N ASP A 672 8.41 33.03 -3.46
CA ASP A 672 8.22 34.24 -2.64
C ASP A 672 7.11 34.03 -1.61
N LEU A 673 7.35 33.11 -0.66
CA LEU A 673 6.40 32.83 0.40
C LEU A 673 6.40 33.99 1.41
N LYS A 674 5.21 34.57 1.60
CA LYS A 674 4.97 35.69 2.53
C LYS A 674 4.50 35.23 3.92
N GLN A 675 4.89 34.01 4.34
CA GLN A 675 4.61 33.48 5.67
C GLN A 675 5.66 32.46 6.12
N SER A 676 5.86 32.38 7.43
CA SER A 676 6.88 31.53 8.08
C SER A 676 6.38 30.10 8.35
N ASP A 677 5.10 29.95 8.69
CA ASP A 677 4.53 28.65 9.02
C ASP A 677 4.22 27.88 7.72
N VAL A 678 5.00 26.84 7.45
CA VAL A 678 4.89 26.01 6.25
C VAL A 678 4.61 24.56 6.62
N ALA A 679 3.56 24.01 6.02
CA ALA A 679 3.13 22.63 6.15
C ALA A 679 3.40 21.85 4.86
N PHE A 680 3.36 20.51 4.97
CA PHE A 680 3.64 19.61 3.86
C PHE A 680 2.54 18.57 3.70
N SER A 681 2.32 18.17 2.45
CA SER A 681 1.36 17.11 2.13
C SER A 681 1.82 16.28 0.94
N TRP A 682 1.15 15.16 0.74
CA TRP A 682 1.31 14.30 -0.41
C TRP A 682 0.90 15.01 -1.73
N SER A 683 1.53 14.61 -2.83
CA SER A 683 1.25 15.02 -4.20
C SER A 683 0.72 13.83 -5.00
N SER A 684 -0.35 14.04 -5.77
CA SER A 684 -0.90 13.07 -6.71
C SER A 684 -0.28 13.13 -8.11
N THR A 685 0.61 14.11 -8.38
CA THR A 685 1.19 14.32 -9.71
C THR A 685 2.43 13.44 -9.94
N GLY A 686 2.67 13.00 -11.17
CA GLY A 686 3.79 12.09 -11.49
C GLY A 686 3.53 10.67 -10.96
N ASP A 687 4.55 10.01 -10.42
CA ASP A 687 4.40 8.72 -9.72
C ASP A 687 3.72 8.86 -8.35
N GLY A 688 3.31 10.08 -7.98
CA GLY A 688 2.78 10.43 -6.67
C GLY A 688 3.81 10.28 -5.54
N ASN A 689 3.42 10.63 -4.32
CA ASN A 689 4.19 10.30 -3.11
C ASN A 689 3.30 9.93 -1.91
N LYS A 690 2.10 9.38 -2.21
CA LYS A 690 1.37 8.61 -1.20
C LYS A 690 2.27 7.47 -0.72
N ILE A 691 2.22 7.21 0.57
CA ILE A 691 3.01 6.17 1.20
C ILE A 691 2.13 4.99 1.60
N GLU A 692 2.72 3.87 2.00
CA GLU A 692 1.91 2.72 2.43
C GLU A 692 1.06 3.08 3.66
N ALA A 693 -0.14 2.51 3.71
CA ALA A 693 -1.10 2.74 4.77
C ALA A 693 -0.48 2.59 6.17
N GLY A 694 -0.62 3.65 6.98
CA GLY A 694 -0.11 3.71 8.34
C GLY A 694 1.40 3.93 8.45
N ASN A 695 2.16 4.02 7.35
CA ASN A 695 3.57 4.38 7.41
C ASN A 695 3.75 5.85 7.83
N ILE A 696 4.92 6.11 8.41
CA ILE A 696 5.36 7.42 8.86
C ILE A 696 6.04 8.12 7.67
N ALA A 697 5.64 9.36 7.42
CA ALA A 697 6.33 10.30 6.56
C ALA A 697 7.18 11.22 7.44
N GLU A 698 8.51 11.15 7.29
CA GLU A 698 9.45 12.11 7.85
C GLU A 698 9.82 13.13 6.78
N ILE A 699 9.50 14.40 7.01
CA ILE A 699 9.86 15.52 6.15
C ILE A 699 11.17 16.08 6.69
N ARG A 700 12.25 15.85 5.93
CA ARG A 700 13.57 16.38 6.22
C ARG A 700 13.74 17.72 5.53
N LEU A 701 14.28 18.67 6.28
CA LEU A 701 14.41 20.07 5.89
C LEU A 701 15.89 20.43 5.83
N ALA A 702 16.26 21.31 4.89
CA ALA A 702 17.58 21.91 4.84
C ALA A 702 17.50 23.38 4.42
N ASP A 703 18.31 24.21 5.09
CA ASP A 703 18.63 25.57 4.67
C ASP A 703 19.70 25.49 3.57
N LYS A 704 19.43 26.09 2.41
CA LYS A 704 20.32 25.96 1.24
C LYS A 704 21.58 26.80 1.35
N ASP A 705 21.53 27.88 2.13
CA ASP A 705 22.69 28.75 2.39
C ASP A 705 23.50 28.26 3.60
N ASN A 706 22.86 27.50 4.51
CA ASN A 706 23.46 26.98 5.73
C ASN A 706 23.19 25.47 5.89
N ALA A 707 23.69 24.66 4.95
CA ALA A 707 23.39 23.23 4.89
C ALA A 707 23.85 22.41 6.12
N ASP A 708 24.77 22.95 6.93
CA ASP A 708 25.25 22.32 8.16
C ASP A 708 24.33 22.58 9.37
N TRP A 709 23.35 23.49 9.24
CA TRP A 709 22.38 23.75 10.30
C TRP A 709 21.43 22.58 10.49
N ILE A 710 21.24 22.18 11.75
CA ILE A 710 20.30 21.11 12.10
C ILE A 710 18.89 21.68 12.12
N MET A 711 18.07 21.28 11.15
CA MET A 711 16.63 21.57 11.14
C MET A 711 15.85 20.39 11.72
N THR A 712 14.92 20.66 12.64
CA THR A 712 14.05 19.62 13.20
C THR A 712 13.12 19.06 12.11
N PRO A 713 13.12 17.75 11.84
CA PRO A 713 12.22 17.15 10.87
C PRO A 713 10.76 17.21 11.34
N ILE A 714 9.82 17.28 10.41
CA ILE A 714 8.39 17.14 10.72
C ILE A 714 7.98 15.70 10.43
N ILE A 715 7.25 15.09 11.34
CA ILE A 715 6.78 13.70 11.20
C ILE A 715 5.25 13.67 11.16
N THR A 716 4.70 12.79 10.34
CA THR A 716 3.26 12.50 10.32
C THR A 716 3.03 11.04 9.91
N GLN A 717 1.86 10.52 10.22
CA GLN A 717 1.46 9.17 9.83
C GLN A 717 0.40 9.24 8.74
N SER A 718 0.52 8.39 7.72
CA SER A 718 -0.46 8.29 6.67
C SER A 718 -1.76 7.62 7.14
N THR A 719 -2.86 7.94 6.45
CA THR A 719 -4.14 7.26 6.60
C THR A 719 -4.09 5.85 6.00
N LEU A 720 -5.19 5.07 6.13
CA LEU A 720 -5.33 3.78 5.46
C LEU A 720 -5.29 3.85 3.93
N ASN A 721 -5.43 5.04 3.35
CA ASN A 721 -5.32 5.25 1.90
C ASN A 721 -3.91 5.67 1.47
N GLY A 722 -2.98 5.86 2.41
CA GLY A 722 -1.64 6.36 2.14
C GLY A 722 -1.52 7.88 2.05
N ASP A 723 -2.63 8.61 2.26
CA ASP A 723 -2.65 10.07 2.30
C ASP A 723 -1.97 10.57 3.57
N TRP A 724 -1.16 11.63 3.46
CA TRP A 724 -0.51 12.23 4.62
C TRP A 724 -0.46 13.75 4.53
N VAL A 725 -0.61 14.40 5.67
CA VAL A 725 -0.53 15.85 5.86
C VAL A 725 0.20 16.06 7.19
N THR A 726 1.14 17.00 7.26
CA THR A 726 1.76 17.35 8.53
C THR A 726 0.72 17.99 9.46
N LYS A 727 0.66 17.55 10.73
CA LYS A 727 -0.28 18.12 11.71
C LYS A 727 0.20 19.46 12.29
N LEU A 728 1.49 19.72 12.18
CA LEU A 728 2.15 20.97 12.57
C LEU A 728 2.83 21.56 11.33
N SER A 729 2.95 22.88 11.33
CA SER A 729 3.79 23.61 10.38
C SER A 729 5.20 23.73 10.96
N SER A 730 6.24 23.58 10.13
CA SER A 730 7.58 24.05 10.51
C SER A 730 7.65 25.55 10.26
N GLN A 731 8.48 26.23 11.04
CA GLN A 731 8.58 27.68 11.02
C GLN A 731 9.94 28.09 10.46
N PHE A 732 9.93 29.01 9.50
CA PHE A 732 11.11 29.37 8.70
C PHE A 732 11.40 30.88 8.77
N GLY A 733 12.68 31.23 8.81
CA GLY A 733 13.12 32.62 8.61
C GLY A 733 13.10 33.00 7.14
N ASN A 734 13.55 34.22 6.82
CA ASN A 734 13.86 34.59 5.45
C ASN A 734 15.04 33.75 4.94
N GLY A 735 14.86 33.07 3.80
CA GLY A 735 15.88 32.19 3.24
C GLY A 735 15.34 31.24 2.15
N ASP A 736 16.27 30.51 1.55
CA ASP A 736 16.00 29.45 0.58
C ASP A 736 16.11 28.08 1.26
N TYR A 737 15.08 27.26 1.11
CA TYR A 737 14.96 25.96 1.78
C TYR A 737 14.70 24.85 0.78
N SER A 738 15.04 23.63 1.19
CA SER A 738 14.66 22.40 0.50
C SER A 738 14.01 21.42 1.46
N ALA A 739 13.05 20.63 0.97
CA ALA A 739 12.40 19.58 1.73
C ALA A 739 12.24 18.32 0.91
N PHE A 740 12.41 17.15 1.53
CA PHE A 740 12.02 15.87 0.95
C PHE A 740 11.37 14.98 2.00
N MET A 741 10.59 14.01 1.56
CA MET A 741 9.94 13.04 2.43
C MET A 741 10.65 11.69 2.33
N GLN A 742 10.92 11.10 3.50
CA GLN A 742 11.38 9.73 3.67
C GLN A 742 10.34 8.93 4.45
N GLN A 743 10.06 7.71 3.99
CA GLN A 743 9.04 6.83 4.56
C GLN A 743 9.62 5.77 5.49
N TYR A 744 8.92 5.53 6.61
CA TYR A 744 9.25 4.54 7.65
C TYR A 744 8.03 3.72 8.09
N ARG A 745 8.25 2.56 8.71
CA ARG A 745 7.16 1.75 9.28
C ARG A 745 6.58 2.39 10.54
N PRO A 746 5.29 2.18 10.86
CA PRO A 746 4.68 2.66 12.10
C PRO A 746 5.34 2.13 13.39
N THR A 747 6.08 1.02 13.29
CA THR A 747 6.79 0.40 14.41
C THR A 747 8.25 0.84 14.51
N ASP A 748 8.75 1.60 13.53
CA ASP A 748 10.12 2.12 13.52
C ASP A 748 10.15 3.50 14.18
N TYR A 749 10.11 3.53 15.52
CA TYR A 749 10.15 4.79 16.27
C TYR A 749 11.48 5.52 16.16
N ASP A 750 12.55 4.80 15.81
CA ASP A 750 13.88 5.36 15.63
C ASP A 750 14.08 6.05 14.28
N LEU A 751 13.20 5.77 13.30
CA LEU A 751 13.25 6.32 11.94
C LEU A 751 14.62 6.12 11.28
N ASN A 752 15.26 4.98 11.54
CA ASN A 752 16.57 4.62 11.00
C ASN A 752 16.47 3.50 9.94
N ASN A 753 15.30 2.90 9.72
CA ASN A 753 15.07 1.85 8.72
C ASN A 753 14.11 2.33 7.61
N PRO A 754 14.57 3.12 6.63
CA PRO A 754 13.73 3.55 5.53
C PRO A 754 13.21 2.35 4.73
N VAL A 755 11.94 2.40 4.33
CA VAL A 755 11.28 1.30 3.58
C VAL A 755 11.09 1.59 2.09
N ASP A 756 11.49 2.77 1.62
CA ASP A 756 11.47 3.10 0.19
C ASP A 756 12.43 4.25 -0.12
N SER A 757 12.55 4.60 -1.40
CA SER A 757 13.29 5.78 -1.85
C SER A 757 12.63 7.06 -1.35
N ALA A 758 13.45 8.06 -1.01
CA ALA A 758 12.97 9.40 -0.71
C ALA A 758 12.32 10.05 -1.94
N THR A 759 11.45 11.04 -1.69
CA THR A 759 10.96 11.91 -2.76
C THR A 759 12.06 12.75 -3.36
N VAL A 760 11.83 13.27 -4.57
CA VAL A 760 12.58 14.43 -5.07
C VAL A 760 12.40 15.59 -4.09
N ALA A 761 13.47 16.38 -3.91
CA ALA A 761 13.40 17.57 -3.08
C ALA A 761 12.50 18.64 -3.72
N VAL A 762 11.71 19.34 -2.89
CA VAL A 762 11.03 20.59 -3.27
C VAL A 762 11.82 21.76 -2.70
N ASP A 763 12.10 22.75 -3.55
CA ASP A 763 12.73 24.00 -3.15
C ASP A 763 11.67 25.10 -2.98
N PHE A 764 11.82 25.92 -1.94
CA PHE A 764 10.96 27.07 -1.69
C PHE A 764 11.71 28.20 -0.98
N SER A 765 11.26 29.43 -1.17
CA SER A 765 11.88 30.64 -0.62
C SER A 765 10.89 31.38 0.27
N VAL A 766 11.30 31.69 1.50
CA VAL A 766 10.54 32.51 2.45
C VAL A 766 11.11 33.92 2.46
N ASN A 767 10.26 34.91 2.22
CA ASN A 767 10.64 36.31 2.01
C ASN A 767 9.64 37.24 2.70
N LEU A 768 9.67 37.27 4.02
CA LEU A 768 8.81 38.11 4.86
C LEU A 768 9.26 39.58 4.79
N ASP A 769 8.30 40.47 4.53
CA ASP A 769 8.51 41.90 4.70
C ASP A 769 8.54 42.23 6.20
N THR A 770 9.32 43.24 6.60
CA THR A 770 9.33 43.73 7.98
C THR A 770 8.11 44.61 8.25
N LEU A 771 7.18 44.11 9.05
CA LEU A 771 5.96 44.79 9.50
C LEU A 771 6.25 45.71 10.70
N GLY A 772 5.35 46.66 10.94
CA GLY A 772 5.46 47.55 12.09
C GLY A 772 5.02 46.84 13.38
N LEU A 773 5.95 46.66 14.32
CA LEU A 773 5.66 46.19 15.68
C LEU A 773 5.05 47.33 16.51
N VAL A 774 3.92 47.07 17.15
CA VAL A 774 3.17 48.08 17.91
C VAL A 774 2.79 47.56 19.29
N SER A 775 2.51 48.50 20.19
CA SER A 775 1.80 48.21 21.44
C SER A 775 0.32 48.00 21.15
N ALA A 776 -0.23 46.89 21.63
CA ALA A 776 -1.62 46.47 21.50
C ALA A 776 -2.32 46.42 22.87
N ASP A 777 -3.62 46.16 22.88
CA ASP A 777 -4.49 46.08 24.08
C ASP A 777 -4.30 47.23 25.09
N GLY A 778 -4.10 48.46 24.60
CA GLY A 778 -3.93 49.63 25.46
C GLY A 778 -2.63 49.68 26.26
N GLY A 779 -1.59 48.93 25.86
CA GLY A 779 -0.27 48.96 26.49
C GLY A 779 0.20 47.62 27.08
N THR A 780 -0.62 46.58 27.02
CA THR A 780 -0.43 45.30 27.72
C THR A 780 0.01 44.15 26.82
N ALA A 781 -0.01 44.34 25.49
CA ALA A 781 0.38 43.31 24.53
C ALA A 781 1.22 43.87 23.37
N LEU A 782 1.82 42.99 22.57
CA LEU A 782 2.44 43.33 21.29
C LEU A 782 1.53 42.93 20.13
N GLY A 783 1.51 43.73 19.07
CA GLY A 783 0.79 43.43 17.83
C GLY A 783 1.56 43.84 16.59
N LEU A 784 1.10 43.40 15.42
CA LEU A 784 1.68 43.75 14.12
C LEU A 784 0.73 44.60 13.28
N THR A 785 1.30 45.58 12.58
CA THR A 785 0.60 46.40 11.59
C THR A 785 1.04 46.03 10.18
N ALA A 786 0.15 45.41 9.41
CA ALA A 786 0.46 44.92 8.06
C ALA A 786 0.66 46.05 7.03
N GLY A 787 0.00 47.20 7.21
CA GLY A 787 0.04 48.29 6.24
C GLY A 787 -0.41 47.83 4.85
N GLY A 788 0.48 47.92 3.86
CA GLY A 788 0.26 47.42 2.49
C GLY A 788 0.96 46.10 2.16
N SER A 789 1.64 45.47 3.13
CA SER A 789 2.30 44.19 2.93
C SER A 789 1.31 43.03 2.92
N THR A 790 1.63 41.97 2.19
CA THR A 790 0.91 40.69 2.20
C THR A 790 1.54 39.67 3.14
N THR A 791 2.55 40.07 3.92
CA THR A 791 3.20 39.21 4.92
C THR A 791 2.21 38.82 6.01
N ALA A 792 2.06 37.51 6.24
CA ALA A 792 1.07 36.97 7.17
C ALA A 792 1.47 37.12 8.64
N GLY A 793 2.74 37.38 8.92
CA GLY A 793 3.28 37.52 10.26
C GLY A 793 4.79 37.72 10.24
N ASN A 794 5.37 38.08 11.37
CA ASN A 794 6.81 38.24 11.52
C ASN A 794 7.32 37.53 12.76
N TRP A 795 8.62 37.23 12.73
CA TRP A 795 9.37 36.79 13.89
C TRP A 795 9.65 37.98 14.80
N ILE A 796 9.28 37.83 16.07
CA ILE A 796 9.53 38.78 17.15
C ILE A 796 10.65 38.21 18.00
N GLN A 797 11.81 38.84 17.95
CA GLN A 797 12.92 38.52 18.84
C GLN A 797 12.69 39.22 20.19
N LEU A 798 12.65 38.43 21.25
CA LEU A 798 12.54 38.87 22.63
C LEU A 798 13.88 38.67 23.34
N ASN A 799 14.39 39.72 23.98
CA ASN A 799 15.64 39.67 24.73
C ASN A 799 15.43 40.14 26.17
N ALA A 800 15.71 39.29 27.15
CA ALA A 800 15.70 39.67 28.56
C ALA A 800 16.85 40.63 28.85
N THR A 801 16.54 41.76 29.46
CA THR A 801 17.53 42.82 29.76
C THR A 801 17.82 42.95 31.25
N SER A 802 16.84 42.63 32.09
CA SER A 802 16.99 42.57 33.55
C SER A 802 15.83 41.80 34.19
N SER A 803 16.09 41.21 35.35
CA SER A 803 15.06 40.56 36.18
C SER A 803 15.28 40.89 37.65
N THR A 804 14.20 41.23 38.34
CA THR A 804 14.09 41.16 39.81
C THR A 804 13.12 40.06 40.24
N LEU A 805 12.58 39.30 39.29
CA LEU A 805 11.83 38.08 39.56
C LEU A 805 12.86 36.97 39.83
N PRO A 806 12.94 36.41 41.05
CA PRO A 806 13.92 35.37 41.37
C PRO A 806 13.74 34.17 40.44
N ASN A 807 14.64 34.06 39.45
CA ASN A 807 14.73 32.99 38.46
C ASN A 807 13.40 32.48 37.88
N GLY A 808 12.44 33.40 37.71
CA GLY A 808 11.17 33.11 37.07
C GLY A 808 11.26 33.20 35.54
N THR A 809 10.26 32.66 34.87
CA THR A 809 10.14 32.68 33.40
C THR A 809 8.82 33.30 32.98
N LEU A 810 8.85 34.04 31.88
CA LEU A 810 7.66 34.48 31.18
C LEU A 810 7.24 33.40 30.19
N ILE A 811 5.93 33.13 30.13
CA ILE A 811 5.30 32.39 29.04
C ILE A 811 4.75 33.43 28.07
N ALA A 812 5.22 33.41 26.83
CA ALA A 812 4.67 34.22 25.75
C ALA A 812 3.59 33.40 25.02
N TYR A 813 2.39 33.95 24.86
CA TYR A 813 1.26 33.27 24.23
C TYR A 813 0.46 34.23 23.35
N ALA A 814 -0.18 33.73 22.30
CA ALA A 814 -0.97 34.56 21.39
C ALA A 814 -2.47 34.52 21.73
N THR A 815 -3.15 35.63 21.48
CA THR A 815 -4.61 35.72 21.45
C THR A 815 -5.11 36.25 20.12
N ASP A 816 -6.35 35.90 19.76
CA ASP A 816 -7.06 36.61 18.70
C ASP A 816 -7.51 38.01 19.16
N ALA A 817 -8.07 38.80 18.23
CA ALA A 817 -8.60 40.13 18.51
C ALA A 817 -9.79 40.16 19.49
N SER A 818 -10.36 39.01 19.86
CA SER A 818 -11.41 38.88 20.88
C SER A 818 -10.84 38.46 22.24
N GLY A 819 -9.52 38.29 22.37
CA GLY A 819 -8.85 37.85 23.58
C GLY A 819 -8.88 36.34 23.82
N ASN A 820 -9.28 35.53 22.84
CA ASN A 820 -9.23 34.07 22.99
C ASN A 820 -7.79 33.58 22.77
N MET A 821 -7.27 32.72 23.65
CA MET A 821 -5.94 32.13 23.48
C MET A 821 -5.90 31.18 22.28
N ILE A 822 -4.80 31.22 21.54
CA ILE A 822 -4.57 30.41 20.33
C ILE A 822 -3.47 29.39 20.62
N ALA A 823 -3.77 28.12 20.39
CA ALA A 823 -2.81 27.01 20.50
C ALA A 823 -1.83 27.00 19.31
N ARG A 824 -0.73 26.24 19.44
CA ARG A 824 0.30 26.11 18.37
C ARG A 824 -0.21 25.54 17.05
N ASP A 825 -1.32 24.79 17.09
CA ASP A 825 -2.00 24.27 15.89
C ASP A 825 -2.99 25.27 15.26
N GLY A 826 -3.10 26.48 15.83
CA GLY A 826 -4.00 27.54 15.41
C GLY A 826 -5.43 27.44 15.97
N SER A 827 -5.74 26.44 16.80
CA SER A 827 -7.05 26.28 17.42
C SER A 827 -7.25 27.21 18.63
N ILE A 828 -8.50 27.55 18.94
CA ILE A 828 -8.82 28.30 20.16
C ILE A 828 -8.71 27.35 21.37
N THR A 829 -8.03 27.79 22.42
CA THR A 829 -7.83 27.02 23.65
C THR A 829 -8.09 27.86 24.90
N THR A 830 -8.35 27.20 26.02
CA THR A 830 -8.39 27.82 27.35
C THR A 830 -7.18 27.42 28.20
N SER A 831 -6.27 26.60 27.66
CA SER A 831 -5.06 26.17 28.35
C SER A 831 -3.89 27.06 27.97
N LEU A 832 -3.26 27.70 28.96
CA LEU A 832 -2.05 28.49 28.77
C LEU A 832 -0.90 27.63 28.22
N ASP A 833 -0.74 26.40 28.72
CA ASP A 833 0.32 25.49 28.26
C ASP A 833 0.16 25.11 26.78
N ALA A 834 -1.09 24.98 26.30
CA ALA A 834 -1.37 24.75 24.89
C ALA A 834 -1.12 26.00 24.02
N ALA A 835 -1.30 27.20 24.59
CA ALA A 835 -1.12 28.50 23.93
C ALA A 835 0.31 29.05 23.98
N ALA A 836 1.18 28.47 24.81
CA ALA A 836 2.56 28.93 24.98
C ALA A 836 3.34 28.82 23.66
N LEU A 837 3.85 29.93 23.13
CA LEU A 837 4.68 29.96 21.93
C LEU A 837 6.18 29.94 22.24
N GLY A 838 6.54 30.23 23.49
CA GLY A 838 7.92 30.19 23.97
C GLY A 838 8.03 30.64 25.43
N ARG A 839 9.19 30.37 26.03
CA ARG A 839 9.52 30.75 27.41
C ARG A 839 10.79 31.59 27.43
N ILE A 840 10.78 32.66 28.22
CA ILE A 840 11.92 33.58 28.32
C ILE A 840 12.10 34.04 29.77
N GLY A 841 13.32 33.98 30.28
CA GLY A 841 13.62 34.43 31.64
C GLY A 841 15.05 34.90 31.79
N SER A 842 15.46 35.12 33.03
CA SER A 842 16.85 35.39 33.37
C SER A 842 17.16 34.67 34.67
N VAL A 843 18.32 34.02 34.70
CA VAL A 843 18.78 33.25 35.85
C VAL A 843 19.96 33.97 36.48
N ALA A 844 19.91 34.12 37.80
CA ALA A 844 20.97 34.67 38.62
C ALA A 844 21.39 33.65 39.68
N SER A 845 22.66 33.71 40.07
CA SER A 845 23.18 33.05 41.26
C SER A 845 22.51 33.58 42.54
N ASP A 846 22.70 32.86 43.65
CA ASP A 846 22.21 33.26 44.98
C ASP A 846 22.78 34.62 45.44
N SER A 847 23.91 35.04 44.87
CA SER A 847 24.51 36.35 45.10
C SER A 847 23.84 37.50 44.34
N GLY A 848 22.88 37.19 43.46
CA GLY A 848 22.22 38.12 42.55
C GLY A 848 22.99 38.43 41.27
N ALA A 849 24.15 37.81 41.04
CA ALA A 849 24.87 37.93 39.78
C ALA A 849 24.17 37.12 38.68
N THR A 850 23.79 37.78 37.59
CA THR A 850 23.15 37.14 36.44
C THR A 850 24.09 36.16 35.76
N PHE A 851 23.66 34.90 35.64
CA PHE A 851 24.33 33.88 34.84
C PHE A 851 23.91 33.95 33.39
N PHE A 852 22.60 34.05 33.16
CA PHE A 852 22.04 34.01 31.83
C PHE A 852 20.84 34.97 31.68
N SER A 853 20.75 35.58 30.51
CA SER A 853 19.60 36.36 30.08
C SER A 853 19.04 35.70 28.82
N GLY A 854 17.76 35.33 28.89
CA GLY A 854 17.04 34.64 27.84
C GLY A 854 16.87 35.46 26.58
N GLU A 855 16.98 34.76 25.46
CA GLU A 855 16.60 35.21 24.13
C GLU A 855 15.57 34.21 23.59
N GLN A 856 14.54 34.71 22.91
CA GLN A 856 13.50 33.89 22.29
C GLN A 856 12.96 34.53 21.01
N SER A 857 12.96 33.78 19.92
CA SER A 857 12.27 34.14 18.67
C SER A 857 10.86 33.56 18.65
N ILE A 858 9.84 34.40 18.43
CA ILE A 858 8.43 33.99 18.40
C ILE A 858 7.77 34.48 17.11
N TYR A 859 7.18 33.58 16.33
CA TYR A 859 6.39 33.99 15.18
C TYR A 859 5.03 34.53 15.63
N LEU A 860 4.71 35.77 15.25
CA LEU A 860 3.44 36.43 15.53
C LEU A 860 2.68 36.68 14.22
N PRO A 861 1.52 36.04 14.02
CA PRO A 861 0.64 36.35 12.88
C PRO A 861 0.00 37.74 12.98
N VAL A 862 -0.27 38.35 11.83
CA VAL A 862 -1.07 39.59 11.74
C VAL A 862 -2.49 39.34 12.27
N GLY A 863 -2.98 40.27 13.10
CA GLY A 863 -4.31 40.17 13.70
C GLY A 863 -4.37 39.36 15.01
N GLN A 864 -3.24 38.80 15.43
CA GLN A 864 -3.04 38.27 16.78
C GLN A 864 -2.26 39.24 17.65
N GLU A 865 -2.37 39.06 18.96
CA GLU A 865 -1.65 39.83 19.97
C GLU A 865 -0.80 38.88 20.81
N LEU A 866 0.45 39.25 21.08
CA LEU A 866 1.35 38.49 21.95
C LEU A 866 1.27 39.03 23.38
N HIS A 867 0.86 38.15 24.29
CA HIS A 867 0.67 38.39 25.71
C HIS A 867 1.69 37.61 26.54
N PHE A 868 1.78 37.94 27.83
CA PHE A 868 2.74 37.34 28.76
C PHE A 868 2.08 36.88 30.05
N ALA A 869 2.44 35.69 30.52
CA ALA A 869 2.15 35.19 31.85
C ALA A 869 3.46 34.97 32.63
N ILE A 870 3.44 35.05 33.96
CA ILE A 870 4.60 34.79 34.81
C ILE A 870 4.50 33.38 35.39
N VAL A 871 5.60 32.64 35.35
CA VAL A 871 5.84 31.46 36.20
C VAL A 871 6.95 31.82 37.18
N ALA A 872 6.59 31.98 38.44
CA ALA A 872 7.55 32.24 39.52
C ALA A 872 8.47 31.02 39.76
N GLY A 873 9.59 31.21 40.46
CA GLY A 873 10.49 30.10 40.86
C GLY A 873 9.72 28.90 41.40
N ASN A 874 8.94 29.09 42.46
CA ASN A 874 8.11 28.06 43.09
C ASN A 874 6.96 27.45 42.25
N GLY A 875 6.85 27.77 40.95
CA GLY A 875 5.87 27.18 40.02
C GLY A 875 4.49 27.82 40.05
N VAL A 876 4.27 28.87 40.85
CA VAL A 876 3.02 29.64 40.81
C VAL A 876 2.93 30.39 39.47
N VAL A 877 1.80 30.20 38.77
CA VAL A 877 1.51 30.86 37.50
C VAL A 877 0.59 32.05 37.73
N ASP A 878 1.04 33.25 37.38
CA ASP A 878 0.19 34.44 37.22
C ASP A 878 -0.16 34.61 35.74
N THR A 879 -1.43 34.36 35.41
CA THR A 879 -1.97 34.50 34.05
C THR A 879 -2.39 35.93 33.73
N THR A 880 -2.33 36.84 34.69
CA THR A 880 -2.76 38.24 34.56
C THR A 880 -1.73 39.21 35.16
N PRO A 881 -0.44 39.10 34.80
CA PRO A 881 0.57 40.00 35.34
C PRO A 881 0.34 41.43 34.84
N THR A 882 0.93 42.40 35.52
CA THR A 882 0.98 43.77 35.01
C THR A 882 2.01 43.86 33.88
N VAL A 883 1.54 44.10 32.66
CA VAL A 883 2.38 44.31 31.47
C VAL A 883 2.37 45.78 31.07
N SER A 884 3.55 46.32 30.75
CA SER A 884 3.71 47.65 30.16
C SER A 884 4.65 47.61 28.97
N VAL A 885 4.13 47.95 27.79
CA VAL A 885 4.88 48.13 26.56
C VAL A 885 5.17 49.62 26.36
N THR A 886 6.44 49.96 26.14
CA THR A 886 6.92 51.33 26.01
C THR A 886 7.84 51.51 24.81
N GLY A 887 7.89 52.74 24.29
CA GLY A 887 8.70 53.09 23.13
C GLY A 887 7.89 53.20 21.84
N SER A 888 8.59 53.54 20.76
CA SER A 888 8.05 53.65 19.40
C SER A 888 9.19 53.43 18.40
N GLY A 889 8.96 52.66 17.33
CA GLY A 889 9.97 52.37 16.32
C GLY A 889 10.25 50.86 16.20
N PRO A 890 11.43 50.46 15.70
CA PRO A 890 11.73 49.06 15.38
C PRO A 890 11.95 48.17 16.61
N THR A 891 12.18 48.77 17.79
CA THR A 891 12.39 48.06 19.06
C THR A 891 11.48 48.65 20.12
N LEU A 892 10.77 47.79 20.86
CA LEU A 892 9.92 48.15 21.99
C LEU A 892 10.49 47.59 23.30
N GLY A 893 10.30 48.32 24.39
CA GLY A 893 10.62 47.85 25.74
C GLY A 893 9.37 47.26 26.40
N ILE A 894 9.51 46.11 27.05
CA ILE A 894 8.41 45.44 27.76
C ILE A 894 8.81 45.25 29.23
N SER A 895 7.91 45.59 30.15
CA SER A 895 8.05 45.30 31.57
C SER A 895 6.87 44.42 31.99
N VAL A 896 7.15 43.22 32.49
CA VAL A 896 6.15 42.29 33.03
C VAL A 896 6.41 42.10 34.52
N SER A 897 5.42 42.33 35.37
CA SER A 897 5.58 42.26 36.83
C SER A 897 4.33 41.77 37.55
N ASP A 898 4.56 41.13 38.69
CA ASP A 898 3.56 40.69 39.65
C ASP A 898 4.03 40.98 41.10
N SER A 899 3.45 40.28 42.09
CA SER A 899 3.86 40.38 43.49
C SER A 899 5.21 39.70 43.80
N PHE A 900 5.73 38.85 42.90
CA PHE A 900 6.98 38.13 43.07
C PHE A 900 8.18 38.84 42.43
N GLY A 901 7.95 39.70 41.44
CA GLY A 901 9.02 40.52 40.87
C GLY A 901 8.70 41.09 39.49
N ARG A 902 9.74 41.29 38.69
CA ARG A 902 9.65 41.91 37.36
C ARG A 902 10.69 41.35 36.42
N ILE A 903 10.32 41.14 35.16
CA ILE A 903 11.25 40.91 34.05
C ILE A 903 11.07 42.05 33.03
N ASN A 904 12.19 42.62 32.58
CA ASN A 904 12.21 43.59 31.49
C ASN A 904 12.79 42.94 30.23
N LEU A 905 12.09 43.08 29.11
CA LEU A 905 12.50 42.60 27.80
C LEU A 905 12.65 43.76 26.79
N THR A 906 13.35 43.49 25.71
CA THR A 906 13.17 44.22 24.44
C THR A 906 12.53 43.31 23.41
N ALA A 907 11.71 43.86 22.53
CA ALA A 907 11.12 43.18 21.39
C ALA A 907 11.42 43.91 20.09
N GLN A 908 11.79 43.17 19.05
CA GLN A 908 11.96 43.71 17.70
C GLN A 908 11.56 42.67 16.65
N VAL A 909 11.19 43.14 15.46
CA VAL A 909 10.98 42.24 14.32
C VAL A 909 12.34 41.83 13.77
N ASP A 910 12.58 40.52 13.72
CA ASP A 910 13.76 39.93 13.09
C ASP A 910 13.35 38.68 12.32
N ASN A 911 13.12 38.84 11.02
CA ASN A 911 12.73 37.72 10.15
C ASN A 911 13.90 36.80 9.80
N THR A 912 15.12 37.09 10.23
CA THR A 912 16.26 36.18 10.10
C THR A 912 16.39 35.33 11.36
N LEU A 913 16.36 34.01 11.20
CA LEU A 913 16.63 33.09 12.30
C LEU A 913 18.12 32.81 12.39
N SER A 914 18.69 32.90 13.59
CA SER A 914 20.06 32.47 13.86
C SER A 914 20.17 30.94 13.91
N GLU A 915 21.39 30.39 13.86
CA GLU A 915 21.61 28.95 14.06
C GLU A 915 21.03 28.45 15.41
N SER A 916 21.16 29.25 16.47
CA SER A 916 20.57 28.95 17.78
C SER A 916 19.04 28.92 17.71
N ALA A 917 18.44 29.89 17.02
CA ALA A 917 17.00 29.92 16.84
C ALA A 917 16.53 28.72 16.02
N THR A 918 17.25 28.34 14.97
CA THR A 918 16.96 27.14 14.16
C THR A 918 17.05 25.85 14.99
N LEU A 919 18.09 25.69 15.82
CA LEU A 919 18.24 24.54 16.72
C LEU A 919 17.09 24.46 17.75
N ALA A 920 16.59 25.60 18.22
CA ALA A 920 15.48 25.70 19.16
C ALA A 920 14.09 25.42 18.53
N ALA A 921 14.03 25.03 17.25
CA ALA A 921 12.76 24.77 16.57
C ALA A 921 11.88 23.73 17.28
N SER A 922 12.46 22.63 17.77
CA SER A 922 11.70 21.61 18.50
C SER A 922 11.05 22.15 19.78
N GLN A 923 11.71 23.09 20.47
CA GLN A 923 11.17 23.75 21.67
C GLN A 923 9.95 24.60 21.34
N ARG A 924 9.97 25.30 20.20
CA ARG A 924 8.81 26.10 19.75
C ARG A 924 7.66 25.23 19.28
N LEU A 925 7.96 24.11 18.63
CA LEU A 925 6.93 23.19 18.14
C LEU A 925 6.23 22.44 19.29
N THR A 926 6.93 22.12 20.37
CA THR A 926 6.40 21.21 21.41
C THR A 926 6.29 21.81 22.81
N ASP A 927 6.96 22.93 23.11
CA ASP A 927 7.16 23.50 24.47
C ASP A 927 7.80 22.52 25.47
N HIS A 928 8.66 21.63 24.96
CA HIS A 928 9.50 20.79 25.78
C HIS A 928 10.94 21.28 25.82
N GLY A 929 11.60 21.07 26.97
CA GLY A 929 12.99 21.46 27.21
C GLY A 929 14.02 20.53 26.58
N TRP A 930 13.83 20.13 25.32
CA TRP A 930 14.75 19.28 24.56
C TRP A 930 15.26 19.98 23.30
N ILE A 931 16.20 19.35 22.59
CA ILE A 931 16.63 19.78 21.25
C ILE A 931 16.70 18.59 20.30
N TYR A 932 16.53 18.81 19.01
CA TYR A 932 16.78 17.77 18.01
C TYR A 932 18.26 17.80 17.59
N LEU A 933 18.94 16.66 17.60
CA LEU A 933 20.34 16.55 17.21
C LEU A 933 20.53 15.39 16.22
N THR A 934 21.54 15.51 15.37
CA THR A 934 21.97 14.45 14.46
C THR A 934 23.18 13.71 15.03
N GLN A 935 23.29 12.41 14.74
CA GLN A 935 24.46 11.62 15.12
C GLN A 935 25.75 12.28 14.64
N ASN A 936 26.78 12.29 15.49
CA ASN A 936 28.08 12.94 15.30
C ASN A 936 28.10 14.48 15.33
N ALA A 937 26.96 15.15 15.59
CA ALA A 937 26.94 16.59 15.82
C ALA A 937 27.89 17.00 16.95
N GLN A 938 28.58 18.13 16.78
CA GLN A 938 29.39 18.76 17.82
C GLN A 938 28.59 19.86 18.49
N VAL A 939 28.38 19.74 19.80
CA VAL A 939 27.56 20.66 20.60
C VAL A 939 28.41 21.25 21.71
N GLY A 940 28.47 22.59 21.76
CA GLY A 940 28.99 23.33 22.89
C GLY A 940 27.98 23.31 24.05
N VAL A 941 28.44 22.87 25.22
CA VAL A 941 27.65 22.81 26.46
C VAL A 941 28.21 23.82 27.45
N ASN A 942 27.55 24.97 27.57
CA ASN A 942 27.92 26.01 28.53
C ASN A 942 27.11 25.82 29.81
N LEU A 943 27.80 25.79 30.95
CA LEU A 943 27.24 25.48 32.26
C LEU A 943 27.45 26.63 33.23
N ALA A 944 26.46 26.88 34.08
CA ALA A 944 26.56 27.72 35.25
C ALA A 944 25.80 27.07 36.42
N TRP A 945 26.22 27.29 37.65
CA TRP A 945 25.53 26.72 38.82
C TRP A 945 25.72 27.62 40.04
N SER A 946 24.73 27.66 40.92
CA SER A 946 24.82 28.14 42.30
C SER A 946 24.03 27.17 43.14
N GLY A 947 24.69 26.31 43.92
CA GLY A 947 23.97 25.27 44.65
C GLY A 947 24.85 24.48 45.61
N ASP A 948 24.21 23.85 46.59
CA ASP A 948 24.85 23.13 47.68
C ASP A 948 25.26 21.70 47.28
N TYR A 949 24.58 21.07 46.32
CA TYR A 949 24.89 19.71 45.87
C TYR A 949 25.96 19.67 44.79
N VAL A 950 26.62 18.52 44.69
CA VAL A 950 27.42 18.14 43.52
C VAL A 950 26.51 17.38 42.59
N ASN A 951 26.22 17.98 41.44
CA ASN A 951 25.28 17.51 40.45
C ASN A 951 26.03 17.00 39.21
N THR A 952 25.50 15.96 38.55
CA THR A 952 26.03 15.46 37.29
C THR A 952 24.99 15.60 36.18
N LEU A 953 25.33 16.35 35.14
CA LEU A 953 24.50 16.53 33.95
C LEU A 953 24.80 15.45 32.92
N HIS A 954 23.72 14.87 32.39
CA HIS A 954 23.68 13.96 31.26
C HIS A 954 22.66 14.44 30.22
N PHE A 955 22.72 13.85 29.03
CA PHE A 955 21.67 13.91 28.02
C PHE A 955 21.19 12.49 27.70
N VAL A 956 19.94 12.37 27.28
CA VAL A 956 19.36 11.11 26.81
C VAL A 956 18.48 11.35 25.61
N ARG A 957 18.54 10.46 24.63
CA ARG A 957 17.62 10.46 23.49
C ARG A 957 16.24 9.96 23.94
N ILE A 958 15.20 10.74 23.64
CA ILE A 958 13.80 10.40 23.86
C ILE A 958 13.21 10.02 22.51
N ASP A 959 12.65 8.82 22.41
CA ASP A 959 11.85 8.45 21.24
C ASP A 959 10.40 8.85 21.49
N VAL A 960 9.84 9.61 20.55
CA VAL A 960 8.46 10.09 20.59
C VAL A 960 7.68 9.34 19.53
N ASN A 961 6.57 8.70 19.90
CA ASN A 961 5.73 8.01 18.93
C ASN A 961 5.16 9.02 17.92
N PRO A 962 5.49 8.91 16.61
CA PRO A 962 5.03 9.88 15.61
C PRO A 962 3.51 9.85 15.37
N ALA A 963 2.84 8.75 15.75
CA ALA A 963 1.38 8.63 15.69
C ALA A 963 0.68 9.29 16.89
N ASP A 964 1.36 9.33 18.04
CA ASP A 964 0.85 9.85 19.31
C ASP A 964 1.99 10.48 20.11
N ALA A 965 2.17 11.79 19.94
CA ALA A 965 3.27 12.54 20.55
C ALA A 965 3.25 12.54 22.10
N THR A 966 2.19 12.01 22.73
CA THR A 966 2.13 11.83 24.19
C THR A 966 2.89 10.60 24.68
N GLN A 967 3.21 9.65 23.78
CA GLN A 967 3.90 8.41 24.12
C GLN A 967 5.40 8.57 23.92
N TRP A 968 6.13 8.64 25.03
CA TRP A 968 7.59 8.75 25.04
C TRP A 968 8.22 7.46 25.57
N GLN A 969 9.42 7.16 25.12
CA GLN A 969 10.21 6.06 25.62
C GLN A 969 11.71 6.38 25.61
N VAL A 970 12.47 5.60 26.36
CA VAL A 970 13.93 5.55 26.29
C VAL A 970 14.36 4.10 26.19
N GLY A 971 15.12 3.74 25.16
CA GLY A 971 15.60 2.37 24.96
C GLY A 971 14.47 1.33 24.92
N GLY A 972 13.32 1.68 24.34
CA GLY A 972 12.12 0.83 24.27
C GLY A 972 11.32 0.72 25.58
N VAL A 973 11.68 1.47 26.63
CA VAL A 973 10.92 1.50 27.90
C VAL A 973 10.07 2.76 27.96
N ALA A 974 8.76 2.58 28.14
CA ALA A 974 7.80 3.68 28.21
C ALA A 974 8.12 4.65 29.35
N TYR A 975 7.90 5.94 29.09
CA TYR A 975 8.05 7.03 30.05
C TYR A 975 7.13 6.84 31.26
N GLY A 976 7.69 7.06 32.45
CA GLY A 976 6.92 7.12 33.69
C GLY A 976 7.80 7.06 34.92
N ASP A 977 7.22 7.39 36.08
CA ASP A 977 7.85 7.27 37.39
C ASP A 977 7.98 5.78 37.79
N THR A 978 8.93 5.09 37.16
CA THR A 978 9.21 3.66 37.40
C THR A 978 10.71 3.41 37.42
N ASP A 979 11.12 2.37 38.16
CA ASP A 979 12.52 1.94 38.17
C ASP A 979 12.97 1.45 36.79
N ALA A 980 12.08 0.82 36.03
CA ALA A 980 12.37 0.37 34.67
C ALA A 980 12.76 1.54 33.76
N PHE A 981 11.98 2.62 33.78
CA PHE A 981 12.27 3.82 33.00
C PHE A 981 13.57 4.49 33.46
N ARG A 982 13.78 4.66 34.77
CA ARG A 982 15.03 5.23 35.30
C ARG A 982 16.26 4.42 34.89
N ASN A 983 16.20 3.10 34.98
CA ASN A 983 17.29 2.22 34.54
C ASN A 983 17.54 2.33 33.03
N ALA A 984 16.48 2.49 32.23
CA ALA A 984 16.61 2.72 30.79
C ALA A 984 17.32 4.04 30.50
N VAL A 985 16.97 5.12 31.20
CA VAL A 985 17.65 6.42 31.10
C VAL A 985 19.13 6.29 31.44
N GLN A 986 19.47 5.66 32.57
CA GLN A 986 20.85 5.44 32.98
C GLN A 986 21.66 4.62 31.97
N SER A 987 21.01 3.64 31.33
CA SER A 987 21.65 2.79 30.32
C SER A 987 21.89 3.49 28.99
N ASN A 988 21.25 4.64 28.77
CA ASN A 988 21.31 5.43 27.53
C ASN A 988 21.88 6.84 27.76
N TRP A 989 22.65 7.06 28.83
CA TRP A 989 23.30 8.34 29.06
C TRP A 989 24.31 8.68 27.97
N GLU A 990 24.18 9.89 27.45
CA GLU A 990 25.19 10.58 26.69
C GLU A 990 25.68 11.80 27.47
N PHE A 991 26.92 12.20 27.18
CA PHE A 991 27.59 13.32 27.84
C PHE A 991 27.70 13.16 29.36
N MET A 992 28.68 13.85 29.96
CA MET A 992 28.82 13.90 31.42
C MET A 992 29.55 15.18 31.81
N SER A 993 28.98 15.93 32.75
CA SER A 993 29.68 17.01 33.43
C SER A 993 29.23 17.06 34.89
N THR A 994 30.19 16.97 35.81
CA THR A 994 29.94 17.05 37.25
C THR A 994 30.39 18.42 37.78
N GLN A 995 29.46 19.19 38.33
CA GLN A 995 29.69 20.52 38.91
C GLN A 995 28.91 20.68 40.22
N GLY A 996 29.13 21.75 40.98
CA GLY A 996 28.34 22.04 42.18
C GLY A 996 29.15 22.39 43.43
N HIS A 997 28.47 22.36 44.59
CA HIS A 997 28.98 22.75 45.92
C HIS A 997 29.69 24.11 45.93
N SER A 998 29.21 25.05 45.10
CA SER A 998 29.80 26.35 44.83
C SER A 998 28.91 27.17 43.89
N THR A 999 29.33 28.41 43.61
CA THR A 999 28.84 29.20 42.48
C THR A 999 29.92 29.21 41.38
N GLY A 1000 29.61 28.83 40.14
CA GLY A 1000 30.62 28.72 39.09
C GLY A 1000 30.07 28.60 37.66
N THR A 1001 31.00 28.50 36.70
CA THR A 1001 30.72 28.29 35.27
C THR A 1001 31.71 27.32 34.64
N ALA A 1002 31.30 26.55 33.64
CA ALA A 1002 32.16 25.63 32.89
C ALA A 1002 31.70 25.49 31.44
N ASN A 1003 32.59 25.13 30.53
CA ASN A 1003 32.25 24.84 29.14
C ASN A 1003 32.77 23.44 28.76
N ALA A 1004 31.99 22.71 27.98
CA ALA A 1004 32.36 21.41 27.44
C ALA A 1004 31.94 21.29 25.97
N VAL A 1005 32.49 20.28 25.29
CA VAL A 1005 32.07 19.90 23.93
C VAL A 1005 31.52 18.48 24.00
N TRP A 1006 30.35 18.28 23.43
CA TRP A 1006 29.69 17.00 23.30
C TRP A 1006 29.66 16.58 21.83
N SER A 1007 30.21 15.40 21.54
CA SER A 1007 29.99 14.71 20.28
C SER A 1007 28.81 13.74 20.47
N VAL A 1008 27.72 13.94 19.75
CA VAL A 1008 26.53 13.07 19.82
C VAL A 1008 26.89 11.67 19.33
N GLN A 1009 26.77 10.66 20.21
CA GLN A 1009 27.17 9.28 19.91
C GLN A 1009 25.98 8.43 19.47
N GLY A 1010 24.81 8.67 20.05
CA GLY A 1010 23.57 7.98 19.70
C GLY A 1010 22.98 8.44 18.37
N ASP A 1011 21.84 7.83 18.03
CA ASP A 1011 21.14 8.08 16.79
C ASP A 1011 20.53 9.49 16.75
N SER A 1012 20.17 9.95 15.56
CA SER A 1012 19.51 11.26 15.41
C SER A 1012 18.14 11.26 16.12
N GLY A 1013 17.78 12.34 16.81
CA GLY A 1013 16.55 12.39 17.59
C GLY A 1013 16.45 13.55 18.59
N TYR A 1014 15.44 13.49 19.46
CA TYR A 1014 15.23 14.48 20.53
C TYR A 1014 16.08 14.14 21.75
N TYR A 1015 16.96 15.06 22.15
CA TYR A 1015 17.81 14.92 23.32
C TYR A 1015 17.33 15.80 24.47
N ALA A 1016 17.04 15.16 25.59
CA ALA A 1016 16.60 15.80 26.82
C ALA A 1016 17.74 15.82 27.86
N PRO A 1017 17.91 16.92 28.61
CA PRO A 1017 18.90 16.97 29.67
C PRO A 1017 18.38 16.26 30.93
N VAL A 1018 19.30 15.65 31.68
CA VAL A 1018 19.03 14.87 32.90
C VAL A 1018 20.02 15.29 33.98
N LEU A 1019 19.53 15.69 35.15
CA LEU A 1019 20.38 16.02 36.29
C LEU A 1019 20.35 14.89 37.32
N VAL A 1020 21.52 14.38 37.69
CA VAL A 1020 21.68 13.39 38.75
C VAL A 1020 22.24 14.07 39.98
N THR A 1021 21.56 13.92 41.10
CA THR A 1021 21.85 14.57 42.38
C THR A 1021 21.87 13.52 43.50
N PRO A 1022 22.33 13.86 44.72
CA PRO A 1022 22.21 12.98 45.88
C PRO A 1022 20.78 12.53 46.18
N ASP A 1023 19.77 13.29 45.73
CA ASP A 1023 18.36 13.06 46.02
C ASP A 1023 17.62 12.29 44.93
N GLY A 1024 18.19 12.18 43.73
CA GLY A 1024 17.58 11.42 42.66
C GLY A 1024 18.07 11.81 41.28
N MET A 1025 17.21 11.56 40.30
CA MET A 1025 17.43 11.87 38.90
C MET A 1025 16.25 12.71 38.41
N TRP A 1026 16.55 13.88 37.86
CA TRP A 1026 15.61 14.90 37.45
C TRP A 1026 15.55 15.02 35.95
N MET A 1027 14.33 14.99 35.40
CA MET A 1027 14.06 14.91 33.96
C MET A 1027 12.91 15.83 33.56
N LEU A 1028 12.77 16.05 32.24
CA LEU A 1028 11.64 16.75 31.66
C LEU A 1028 10.32 16.04 31.97
N ASN A 1029 9.27 16.84 32.18
CA ASN A 1029 7.90 16.35 32.26
C ASN A 1029 7.35 16.09 30.86
N ASN A 1030 6.67 14.96 30.67
CA ASN A 1030 5.93 14.66 29.43
C ASN A 1030 4.71 15.58 29.30
N SER A 1031 4.02 15.86 30.41
CA SER A 1031 2.95 16.85 30.49
C SER A 1031 2.84 17.41 31.91
N ALA A 1032 1.98 18.41 32.11
CA ALA A 1032 1.70 18.95 33.44
C ALA A 1032 1.18 17.90 34.44
N THR A 1033 0.62 16.79 33.96
CA THR A 1033 0.07 15.71 34.79
C THR A 1033 0.85 14.39 34.68
N SER A 1034 1.90 14.34 33.87
CA SER A 1034 2.72 13.16 33.63
C SER A 1034 4.20 13.49 33.81
N THR A 1035 4.77 13.07 34.93
CA THR A 1035 6.18 13.28 35.27
C THR A 1035 6.83 11.96 35.72
N ALA A 1036 8.11 11.80 35.37
CA ALA A 1036 8.98 10.73 35.85
C ALA A 1036 9.76 11.12 37.12
N ASN A 1037 9.63 12.37 37.59
CA ASN A 1037 10.30 12.85 38.80
C ASN A 1037 9.59 12.30 40.04
N SER A 1038 10.37 11.73 40.97
CA SER A 1038 9.86 10.94 42.09
C SER A 1038 9.02 11.70 43.12
N ASP A 1039 9.08 13.04 43.13
CA ASP A 1039 8.27 13.88 44.02
C ASP A 1039 7.04 14.49 43.32
N GLY A 1040 6.84 14.16 42.04
CA GLY A 1040 5.73 14.65 41.22
C GLY A 1040 5.88 16.11 40.75
N ARG A 1041 7.06 16.73 40.85
CA ARG A 1041 7.27 18.15 40.47
C ARG A 1041 8.17 18.33 39.25
N GLN A 1042 8.14 19.53 38.70
CA GLN A 1042 9.02 19.94 37.60
C GLN A 1042 10.37 20.41 38.15
N HIS A 1043 11.43 19.71 37.78
CA HIS A 1043 12.81 20.04 38.16
C HIS A 1043 13.63 20.65 37.02
N VAL A 1044 13.06 20.80 35.82
CA VAL A 1044 13.74 21.35 34.65
C VAL A 1044 12.89 22.46 34.04
N ARG A 1045 13.49 23.63 33.79
CA ARG A 1045 12.80 24.83 33.29
C ARG A 1045 13.54 25.47 32.12
N THR A 1046 12.81 25.87 31.09
CA THR A 1046 13.35 26.57 29.92
C THR A 1046 13.40 28.07 30.16
N PHE A 1047 14.56 28.70 29.96
CA PHE A 1047 14.78 30.14 30.16
C PHE A 1047 14.97 30.94 28.85
N GLY A 1048 14.98 30.26 27.71
CA GLY A 1048 15.13 30.82 26.36
C GLY A 1048 15.57 29.73 25.39
N GLU A 1049 15.94 30.13 24.18
CA GLU A 1049 16.43 29.22 23.14
C GLU A 1049 17.61 28.39 23.65
N ASN A 1050 17.44 27.06 23.62
CA ASN A 1050 18.46 26.08 24.00
C ASN A 1050 19.01 26.25 25.44
N VAL A 1051 18.26 26.90 26.35
CA VAL A 1051 18.69 27.13 27.75
C VAL A 1051 17.74 26.50 28.77
N PHE A 1052 18.31 25.67 29.64
CA PHE A 1052 17.59 24.94 30.68
C PHE A 1052 18.22 25.19 32.06
N GLY A 1053 17.40 25.44 33.07
CA GLY A 1053 17.79 25.48 34.48
C GLY A 1053 17.18 24.32 35.26
N PHE A 1054 17.83 23.93 36.36
CA PHE A 1054 17.48 22.78 37.17
C PHE A 1054 17.35 23.12 38.64
N GLU A 1055 16.36 22.49 39.28
CA GLU A 1055 16.27 22.35 40.74
C GLU A 1055 16.83 20.99 41.15
N ASP A 1056 17.80 20.96 42.08
CA ASP A 1056 18.55 19.76 42.42
C ASP A 1056 18.03 18.98 43.64
N THR A 1057 17.12 19.59 44.40
CA THR A 1057 16.60 19.10 45.68
C THR A 1057 15.09 18.84 45.62
N ILE A 1058 14.59 17.84 46.35
CA ILE A 1058 13.15 17.53 46.41
C ILE A 1058 12.38 18.50 47.32
N ALA A 1059 11.09 18.69 47.00
CA ALA A 1059 10.15 19.48 47.79
C ALA A 1059 10.20 19.24 49.31
N SER A 1060 10.28 17.97 49.72
CA SER A 1060 10.24 17.58 51.13
C SER A 1060 11.51 17.90 51.91
N LYS A 1061 12.60 18.27 51.22
CA LYS A 1061 13.88 18.66 51.79
C LYS A 1061 14.15 20.16 51.73
N GLY A 1062 13.17 20.95 51.30
CA GLY A 1062 13.25 22.41 51.33
C GLY A 1062 13.76 23.04 50.04
N ALA A 1063 13.60 22.36 48.90
CA ALA A 1063 13.75 22.93 47.57
C ALA A 1063 13.12 24.33 47.48
N ASP A 1064 13.90 25.31 47.03
CA ASP A 1064 13.47 26.69 46.86
C ASP A 1064 13.00 26.98 45.42
N PHE A 1065 13.20 26.03 44.51
CA PHE A 1065 12.68 26.04 43.14
C PHE A 1065 13.14 27.29 42.39
N ASP A 1066 14.40 27.69 42.57
CA ASP A 1066 14.97 28.82 41.86
C ASP A 1066 15.71 28.39 40.56
N TYR A 1067 15.85 27.09 40.32
CA TYR A 1067 16.40 26.52 39.08
C TYR A 1067 17.81 27.01 38.70
N ASN A 1068 18.59 27.56 39.63
CA ASN A 1068 19.96 28.01 39.39
C ASN A 1068 21.02 26.98 39.83
N ASP A 1069 20.61 25.86 40.45
CA ASP A 1069 21.49 24.77 40.91
C ASP A 1069 22.31 24.16 39.78
N MET A 1070 21.77 24.17 38.57
CA MET A 1070 22.50 23.93 37.33
C MET A 1070 21.76 24.60 36.18
N ILE A 1071 22.50 25.27 35.31
CA ILE A 1071 22.02 25.92 34.10
C ILE A 1071 22.86 25.42 32.95
N VAL A 1072 22.23 25.09 31.84
CA VAL A 1072 22.88 24.65 30.62
C VAL A 1072 22.39 25.47 29.44
N LYS A 1073 23.32 25.92 28.59
CA LYS A 1073 23.06 26.51 27.27
C LYS A 1073 23.79 25.69 26.20
N LEU A 1074 23.04 25.28 25.19
CA LEU A 1074 23.56 24.50 24.06
C LEU A 1074 23.77 25.39 22.83
N THR A 1075 24.85 25.14 22.09
CA THR A 1075 25.20 25.82 20.83
C THR A 1075 25.85 24.83 19.87
N MET A 1076 25.63 24.97 18.56
CA MET A 1076 26.38 24.20 17.55
C MET A 1076 27.83 24.71 17.41
N LEU A 1077 28.75 23.86 16.95
CA LEU A 1077 30.20 24.15 16.82
C LEU A 1077 30.76 23.94 15.42
#